data_AF-A0A1Y1IU29-F1
#
_entry.id   AF-A0A1Y1IU29-F1
#
_cell.length_a   1.000
_cell.length_b   1.000
_cell.length_c   1.000
_cell.angle_alpha   90.00
_cell.angle_beta   90.00
_cell.angle_gamma   90.00
#
_symmetry.space_group_name_H-M   'P 1'
#
loop_
_entity.id
_entity.type
_entity.pdbx_description
1 polymer ?
#
loop_
_entity_poly.entity_id
_entity_poly.type
_entity_poly.pdbx_seq_one_letter_code
_entity_poly.pdbx_strand_id
1 'polypeptide(L)'
;MASRDQAAEPAFAEQALSRMRLGVAAAAKGSLGFSKRGHRAFRKHAGSVCRSVREQLGSAGLCWTRAAWDGSLAAAMTGLQLLVNEQDRNLLDGYDRVLAAIERAHLEGLKQPAEAPKTPKPPACSRGNPWVSKEAAGGADQQTIRCSVKIPQGRLLQLQMPRSADVKTLKGAISARTAIPTLEQKLVAGGKPLRDATQLGEASAGEELNVVVNFGLAGGAGGADAAGSRALAMEVSVSPRIRIRNHNTGETCTLRNPPRLCKDVLEHLDTTEGWGRGKLTETMEGEVISIPVNDQVPAGSYIFKEVQGRSNDEDWDDSVDEEVRKVLERAFVSPEKNGQPELDLRPLPSSNPCARRDVSIVYFRESPSLLLTKLPGRNEDGLTNAQTLLAGNKQLHASGHGQDQVQTRATALIAPSGGGKSRTALEASCHEYSFYLSFSTEKEPGTNILRQAIDRLRETHGQRYEAVETDGPRLREFRDQRLHDMRKFISRILLAFALGLREYLRQHRDKASPKGFLLFQLVGISAQEDWLLKTWGCLLSLSREAVEQKLQATVEELRRLTNQDFFNTYLDEAQAGMREMDGYFPSRDKTEGRPLLNGLVRSLHHGIFAHFHFNLTGTGLSLRLSQQLDSAVEEGAGPDHASYLRIADERWLAILQAKCRKKVRNKAHALGSLNIRTMYRGVKESKREEKRRELTSLLKERGVKGILRILLAYPAEVNAASYALSTLRQSERQRLQAEEGNEFEVVQLCISKSNAQHFLTANERRHLDCFKGV
;
A
#
# COMPACT_ATOMS: atom_id res chain seq x y z
N MET A 1 13.37 35.85 -30.35
CA MET A 1 14.39 35.51 -29.33
C MET A 1 13.69 35.42 -27.98
N ALA A 2 13.48 34.20 -27.48
CA ALA A 2 13.20 33.88 -26.09
C ALA A 2 13.58 32.40 -25.90
N SER A 3 14.24 32.10 -24.78
CA SER A 3 15.23 31.05 -24.57
C SER A 3 14.68 29.62 -24.47
N ARG A 4 15.38 28.71 -25.15
CA ARG A 4 15.41 27.26 -24.89
C ARG A 4 16.25 27.02 -23.63
N ASP A 5 15.66 26.41 -22.61
CA ASP A 5 16.38 25.63 -21.59
C ASP A 5 15.59 24.33 -21.31
N GLN A 6 15.87 23.31 -22.11
CA GLN A 6 15.54 21.91 -21.84
C GLN A 6 16.64 21.05 -22.49
N ALA A 7 17.68 20.70 -21.71
CA ALA A 7 18.80 19.87 -22.19
C ALA A 7 19.02 18.60 -21.36
N ALA A 8 18.08 18.20 -20.49
CA ALA A 8 18.26 17.04 -19.61
C ALA A 8 17.35 15.81 -19.91
N GLU A 9 16.33 15.92 -20.76
CA GLU A 9 15.40 14.80 -21.03
C GLU A 9 15.85 13.71 -22.04
N PRO A 10 16.59 13.99 -23.13
CA PRO A 10 16.79 12.97 -24.18
C PRO A 10 17.67 11.79 -23.74
N ALA A 11 18.67 12.04 -22.87
CA ALA A 11 19.59 11.02 -22.39
C ALA A 11 18.91 9.95 -21.51
N PHE A 12 17.88 10.34 -20.75
CA PHE A 12 17.16 9.42 -19.88
C PHE A 12 16.22 8.50 -20.68
N ALA A 13 15.58 9.04 -21.73
CA ALA A 13 14.73 8.28 -22.65
C ALA A 13 15.53 7.22 -23.42
N GLU A 14 16.71 7.58 -23.96
CA GLU A 14 17.59 6.64 -24.66
C GLU A 14 18.07 5.50 -23.75
N GLN A 15 18.42 5.81 -22.49
CA GLN A 15 18.86 4.80 -21.53
C GLN A 15 17.74 3.81 -21.16
N ALA A 16 16.50 4.29 -21.02
CA ALA A 16 15.33 3.45 -20.77
C ALA A 16 15.01 2.53 -21.96
N LEU A 17 15.08 3.06 -23.19
CA LEU A 17 14.87 2.30 -24.42
C LEU A 17 15.98 1.24 -24.63
N SER A 18 17.23 1.58 -24.33
CA SER A 18 18.36 0.64 -24.40
C SER A 18 18.17 -0.54 -23.44
N ARG A 19 17.71 -0.28 -22.20
CA ARG A 19 17.34 -1.34 -21.23
C ARG A 19 16.18 -2.20 -21.72
N MET A 20 15.18 -1.60 -22.36
CA MET A 20 14.06 -2.33 -22.94
C MET A 20 14.53 -3.24 -24.08
N ARG A 21 15.39 -2.74 -24.98
CA ARG A 21 15.99 -3.51 -26.08
C ARG A 21 16.77 -4.72 -25.55
N LEU A 22 17.61 -4.52 -24.53
CA LEU A 22 18.37 -5.61 -23.89
C LEU A 22 17.45 -6.66 -23.25
N GLY A 23 16.37 -6.24 -22.60
CA GLY A 23 15.36 -7.14 -22.02
C GLY A 23 14.65 -7.99 -23.08
N VAL A 24 14.31 -7.38 -24.22
CA VAL A 24 13.69 -8.07 -25.38
C VAL A 24 14.69 -9.02 -26.06
N ALA A 25 15.93 -8.57 -26.28
CA ALA A 25 17.00 -9.39 -26.87
C ALA A 25 17.32 -10.62 -26.00
N ALA A 26 17.36 -10.45 -24.68
CA ALA A 26 17.54 -11.55 -23.72
C ALA A 26 16.36 -12.54 -23.74
N ALA A 27 15.14 -12.05 -23.96
CA ALA A 27 13.95 -12.89 -24.11
C ALA A 27 13.91 -13.65 -25.45
N ALA A 28 14.57 -13.12 -26.48
CA ALA A 28 14.63 -13.67 -27.84
C ALA A 28 15.78 -14.67 -28.07
N LYS A 29 16.90 -14.59 -27.34
CA LYS A 29 18.13 -15.41 -27.51
C LYS A 29 18.03 -16.91 -27.18
N GLY A 30 16.84 -17.50 -27.09
CA GLY A 30 16.68 -18.96 -27.03
C GLY A 30 16.80 -19.57 -28.42
N SER A 31 17.86 -20.33 -28.69
CA SER A 31 18.01 -21.07 -29.95
C SER A 31 16.81 -22.01 -30.16
N LEU A 32 16.12 -21.86 -31.29
CA LEU A 32 14.96 -22.66 -31.73
C LEU A 32 13.72 -22.55 -30.82
N GLY A 33 13.07 -21.39 -30.87
CA GLY A 33 11.75 -21.17 -30.29
C GLY A 33 11.77 -20.51 -28.92
N PHE A 34 10.82 -19.60 -28.69
CA PHE A 34 10.69 -18.95 -27.39
C PHE A 34 10.49 -20.01 -26.29
N SER A 35 11.37 -20.05 -25.29
CA SER A 35 11.04 -20.74 -24.05
C SER A 35 9.72 -20.16 -23.50
N LYS A 36 8.85 -20.97 -22.89
CA LYS A 36 7.58 -20.49 -22.29
C LYS A 36 7.81 -19.34 -21.29
N ARG A 37 9.03 -19.19 -20.76
CA ARG A 37 9.45 -18.09 -19.88
C ARG A 37 9.86 -16.84 -20.67
N GLY A 38 10.64 -17.00 -21.74
CA GLY A 38 11.01 -15.92 -22.65
C GLY A 38 9.79 -15.31 -23.35
N HIS A 39 8.86 -16.13 -23.83
CA HIS A 39 7.62 -15.65 -24.45
C HIS A 39 6.77 -14.80 -23.49
N ARG A 40 6.70 -15.20 -22.22
CA ARG A 40 5.98 -14.45 -21.17
C ARG A 40 6.66 -13.12 -20.84
N ALA A 41 7.99 -13.12 -20.74
CA ALA A 41 8.76 -11.89 -20.54
C ALA A 41 8.57 -10.92 -21.72
N PHE A 42 8.62 -11.45 -22.95
CA PHE A 42 8.43 -10.64 -24.15
C PHE A 42 7.02 -10.05 -24.25
N ARG A 43 5.98 -10.86 -24.02
CA ARG A 43 4.59 -10.38 -23.94
C ARG A 43 4.39 -9.31 -22.86
N LYS A 44 5.12 -9.40 -21.73
CA LYS A 44 5.05 -8.39 -20.67
C LYS A 44 5.61 -7.04 -21.13
N HIS A 45 6.71 -7.04 -21.87
CA HIS A 45 7.27 -5.81 -22.44
C HIS A 45 6.34 -5.21 -23.51
N ALA A 46 5.83 -6.04 -24.43
CA ALA A 46 4.84 -5.62 -25.43
C ALA A 46 3.58 -5.01 -24.80
N GLY A 47 3.01 -5.67 -23.79
CA GLY A 47 1.84 -5.15 -23.06
C GLY A 47 2.11 -3.86 -22.28
N SER A 48 3.37 -3.57 -21.91
CA SER A 48 3.73 -2.28 -21.32
C SER A 48 3.68 -1.16 -22.34
N VAL A 49 4.18 -1.39 -23.56
CA VAL A 49 4.16 -0.42 -24.66
C VAL A 49 2.73 -0.16 -25.12
N CYS A 50 1.89 -1.20 -25.21
CA CYS A 50 0.45 -1.02 -25.51
C CYS A 50 -0.27 -0.13 -24.47
N ARG A 51 0.15 -0.15 -23.20
CA ARG A 51 -0.44 0.73 -22.17
C ARG A 51 -0.04 2.19 -22.35
N SER A 52 1.19 2.47 -22.74
CA SER A 52 1.64 3.83 -23.04
C SER A 52 0.88 4.44 -24.23
N VAL A 53 0.63 3.66 -25.29
CA VAL A 53 -0.20 4.11 -26.43
C VAL A 53 -1.66 4.34 -26.00
N ARG A 54 -2.19 3.50 -25.11
CA ARG A 54 -3.53 3.71 -24.54
C ARG A 54 -3.65 5.05 -23.80
N GLU A 55 -2.65 5.44 -23.03
CA GLU A 55 -2.64 6.72 -22.31
C GLU A 55 -2.63 7.91 -23.28
N GLN A 56 -1.98 7.76 -24.44
CA GLN A 56 -1.94 8.78 -25.50
C GLN A 56 -3.26 8.89 -26.29
N LEU A 57 -3.99 7.78 -26.48
CA LEU A 57 -5.25 7.73 -27.24
C LEU A 57 -6.49 8.24 -26.49
N GLY A 58 -6.36 8.61 -25.22
CA GLY A 58 -7.47 9.19 -24.44
C GLY A 58 -8.71 8.28 -24.39
N SER A 59 -9.88 8.83 -24.74
CA SER A 59 -11.16 8.10 -24.70
C SER A 59 -11.23 6.93 -25.69
N ALA A 60 -10.54 7.00 -26.84
CA ALA A 60 -10.47 5.91 -27.81
C ALA A 60 -9.67 4.72 -27.25
N GLY A 61 -8.63 4.98 -26.44
CA GLY A 61 -7.82 3.95 -25.78
C GLY A 61 -8.55 3.20 -24.64
N LEU A 62 -9.76 3.61 -24.26
CA LEU A 62 -10.60 2.91 -23.28
C LEU A 62 -11.50 1.83 -23.92
N CYS A 63 -11.68 1.86 -25.24
CA CYS A 63 -12.44 0.86 -25.99
C CYS A 63 -11.51 -0.29 -26.36
N TRP A 64 -11.79 -1.51 -25.88
CA TRP A 64 -11.02 -2.71 -26.27
C TRP A 64 -11.96 -3.80 -26.75
N THR A 65 -12.04 -3.96 -28.07
CA THR A 65 -12.48 -5.21 -28.66
C THR A 65 -11.33 -6.22 -28.55
N ARG A 66 -11.65 -7.51 -28.60
CA ARG A 66 -10.63 -8.56 -28.67
C ARG A 66 -9.69 -8.36 -29.86
N ALA A 67 -10.23 -7.92 -31.00
CA ALA A 67 -9.48 -7.57 -32.19
C ALA A 67 -8.51 -6.40 -31.95
N ALA A 68 -8.93 -5.34 -31.26
CA ALA A 68 -8.05 -4.23 -30.89
C ALA A 68 -6.93 -4.68 -29.95
N TRP A 69 -7.21 -5.56 -28.98
CA TRP A 69 -6.17 -6.10 -28.10
C TRP A 69 -5.16 -6.98 -28.84
N ASP A 70 -5.66 -7.95 -29.60
CA ASP A 70 -4.81 -8.92 -30.30
C ASP A 70 -3.98 -8.22 -31.39
N GLY A 71 -4.55 -7.25 -32.11
CA GLY A 71 -3.86 -6.42 -33.09
C GLY A 71 -2.77 -5.53 -32.48
N SER A 72 -3.09 -4.79 -31.41
CA SER A 72 -2.11 -3.95 -30.70
C SER A 72 -0.95 -4.77 -30.11
N LEU A 73 -1.25 -5.94 -29.53
CA LEU A 73 -0.24 -6.81 -28.94
C LEU A 73 0.66 -7.42 -30.02
N ALA A 74 0.09 -7.85 -31.16
CA ALA A 74 0.87 -8.35 -32.30
C ALA A 74 1.78 -7.27 -32.90
N ALA A 75 1.27 -6.05 -33.07
CA ALA A 75 2.05 -4.91 -33.54
C ALA A 75 3.20 -4.56 -32.57
N ALA A 76 2.93 -4.57 -31.26
CA ALA A 76 3.95 -4.31 -30.23
C ALA A 76 5.04 -5.38 -30.22
N MET A 77 4.67 -6.67 -30.33
CA MET A 77 5.65 -7.76 -30.39
C MET A 77 6.51 -7.68 -31.65
N THR A 78 5.91 -7.47 -32.83
CA THR A 78 6.66 -7.33 -34.08
C THR A 78 7.58 -6.11 -34.05
N GLY A 79 7.07 -4.95 -33.60
CA GLY A 79 7.84 -3.71 -33.51
C GLY A 79 9.02 -3.81 -32.55
N LEU A 80 8.82 -4.37 -31.35
CA LEU A 80 9.90 -4.57 -30.40
C LEU A 80 10.95 -5.59 -30.88
N GLN A 81 10.55 -6.57 -31.68
CA GLN A 81 11.49 -7.52 -32.28
C GLN A 81 12.37 -6.86 -33.35
N LEU A 82 11.82 -5.95 -34.15
CA LEU A 82 12.59 -5.14 -35.11
C LEU A 82 13.55 -4.18 -34.39
N LEU A 83 13.11 -3.59 -33.27
CA LEU A 83 13.90 -2.68 -32.44
C LEU A 83 15.18 -3.33 -31.86
N VAL A 84 15.22 -4.66 -31.73
CA VAL A 84 16.41 -5.39 -31.26
C VAL A 84 17.61 -5.21 -32.19
N ASN A 85 17.36 -5.05 -33.49
CA ASN A 85 18.40 -4.96 -34.53
C ASN A 85 18.68 -3.51 -34.96
N GLU A 86 17.99 -2.52 -34.39
CA GLU A 86 18.15 -1.11 -34.73
C GLU A 86 19.41 -0.52 -34.07
N GLN A 87 20.14 0.34 -34.79
CA GLN A 87 21.32 1.03 -34.26
C GLN A 87 20.92 2.02 -33.15
N ASP A 88 21.79 2.23 -32.16
CA ASP A 88 21.50 3.09 -30.98
C ASP A 88 21.08 4.52 -31.36
N ARG A 89 21.65 5.06 -32.45
CA ARG A 89 21.34 6.40 -32.95
C ARG A 89 19.92 6.56 -33.51
N ASN A 90 19.24 5.46 -33.84
CA ASN A 90 17.89 5.43 -34.41
C ASN A 90 16.87 4.80 -33.44
N LEU A 91 17.24 4.61 -32.17
CA LEU A 91 16.44 3.84 -31.23
C LEU A 91 15.12 4.56 -30.86
N LEU A 92 15.17 5.89 -30.77
CA LEU A 92 14.00 6.75 -30.54
C LEU A 92 13.05 6.70 -31.74
N ASP A 93 13.55 6.98 -32.95
CA ASP A 93 12.77 6.89 -34.19
C ASP A 93 12.21 5.48 -34.44
N GLY A 94 12.98 4.44 -34.08
CA GLY A 94 12.54 3.06 -34.08
C GLY A 94 11.37 2.84 -33.14
N TYR A 95 11.45 3.35 -31.91
CA TYR A 95 10.41 3.21 -30.89
C TYR A 95 9.13 3.97 -31.26
N ASP A 96 9.24 5.19 -31.81
CA ASP A 96 8.09 5.97 -32.27
C ASP A 96 7.34 5.25 -33.41
N ARG A 97 8.07 4.58 -34.30
CA ARG A 97 7.46 3.70 -35.33
C ARG A 97 6.71 2.53 -34.72
N VAL A 98 7.18 1.97 -33.59
CA VAL A 98 6.46 0.92 -32.84
C VAL A 98 5.16 1.48 -32.25
N LEU A 99 5.19 2.65 -31.61
CA LEU A 99 4.00 3.30 -31.05
C LEU A 99 2.95 3.57 -32.13
N ALA A 100 3.36 4.15 -33.26
CA ALA A 100 2.47 4.44 -34.39
C ALA A 100 1.89 3.16 -35.04
N ALA A 101 2.60 2.03 -35.00
CA ALA A 101 2.10 0.75 -35.49
C ALA A 101 1.05 0.15 -34.53
N ILE A 102 1.27 0.26 -33.22
CA ILE A 102 0.32 -0.19 -32.19
C ILE A 102 -0.97 0.63 -32.26
N GLU A 103 -0.86 1.94 -32.43
CA GLU A 103 -1.99 2.85 -32.59
C GLU A 103 -2.85 2.49 -33.81
N ARG A 104 -2.23 2.31 -34.99
CA ARG A 104 -2.94 1.88 -36.20
C ARG A 104 -3.65 0.54 -36.01
N ALA A 105 -2.97 -0.44 -35.44
CA ALA A 105 -3.55 -1.75 -35.18
C ALA A 105 -4.70 -1.71 -34.17
N HIS A 106 -4.62 -0.81 -33.18
CA HIS A 106 -5.68 -0.58 -32.21
C HIS A 106 -6.94 -0.02 -32.90
N LEU A 107 -6.78 1.06 -33.67
CA LEU A 107 -7.88 1.71 -34.39
C LEU A 107 -8.50 0.79 -35.45
N GLU A 108 -7.70 -0.06 -36.09
CA GLU A 108 -8.19 -1.06 -37.04
C GLU A 108 -8.99 -2.18 -36.35
N GLY A 109 -8.54 -2.67 -35.19
CA GLY A 109 -9.28 -3.65 -34.41
C GLY A 109 -10.59 -3.10 -33.83
N LEU A 110 -10.71 -1.78 -33.63
CA LEU A 110 -11.97 -1.13 -33.26
C LEU A 110 -12.98 -1.06 -34.41
N LYS A 111 -12.52 -1.10 -35.67
CA LYS A 111 -13.39 -1.15 -36.85
C LYS A 111 -13.94 -2.55 -37.12
N GLN A 112 -13.37 -3.59 -36.49
CA GLN A 112 -13.85 -4.95 -36.66
C GLN A 112 -15.15 -5.16 -35.88
N PRO A 113 -16.20 -5.73 -36.51
CA PRO A 113 -17.43 -6.05 -35.79
C PRO A 113 -17.12 -7.05 -34.67
N ALA A 114 -17.69 -6.82 -33.48
CA ALA A 114 -17.51 -7.72 -32.36
C ALA A 114 -18.02 -9.12 -32.74
N GLU A 115 -17.12 -10.11 -32.81
CA GLU A 115 -17.51 -11.50 -33.05
C GLU A 115 -18.50 -11.94 -31.97
N ALA A 116 -19.69 -12.37 -32.38
CA ALA A 116 -20.70 -12.88 -31.48
C ALA A 116 -20.16 -14.11 -30.73
N PRO A 117 -20.45 -14.26 -29.43
CA PRO A 117 -20.03 -15.43 -28.67
C PRO A 117 -20.67 -16.70 -29.27
N LYS A 118 -19.86 -17.73 -29.55
CA LYS A 118 -20.33 -19.04 -30.00
C LYS A 118 -21.16 -19.68 -28.87
N THR A 119 -22.48 -19.64 -28.98
CA THR A 119 -23.41 -20.36 -28.10
C THR A 119 -23.67 -21.79 -28.59
N PRO A 120 -23.91 -22.76 -27.69
CA PRO A 120 -24.44 -24.07 -28.06
C PRO A 120 -25.96 -23.99 -28.33
N LYS A 121 -26.42 -24.65 -29.40
CA LYS A 121 -27.85 -24.80 -29.78
C LYS A 121 -28.65 -25.54 -28.70
N PRO A 122 -29.92 -25.17 -28.45
CA PRO A 122 -31.04 -25.98 -28.96
C PRO A 122 -32.28 -25.12 -29.37
N PRO A 123 -33.48 -25.68 -29.65
CA PRO A 123 -34.08 -25.74 -30.99
C PRO A 123 -35.19 -24.70 -31.25
N ALA A 124 -35.65 -24.71 -32.50
CA ALA A 124 -36.46 -23.73 -33.21
C ALA A 124 -37.93 -23.58 -32.75
N CYS A 125 -38.46 -22.36 -32.97
CA CYS A 125 -39.80 -21.96 -33.44
C CYS A 125 -40.14 -20.58 -32.83
N SER A 126 -40.84 -19.63 -33.44
CA SER A 126 -41.26 -19.34 -34.82
C SER A 126 -41.84 -17.91 -34.81
N ARG A 127 -41.53 -17.14 -35.87
CA ARG A 127 -42.26 -16.03 -36.50
C ARG A 127 -43.29 -15.19 -35.72
N GLY A 128 -43.14 -13.86 -35.85
CA GLY A 128 -44.24 -12.88 -35.78
C GLY A 128 -43.79 -11.42 -35.70
N ASN A 129 -43.59 -10.75 -36.83
CA ASN A 129 -43.59 -9.27 -36.98
C ASN A 129 -45.05 -8.80 -37.23
N PRO A 130 -45.33 -7.49 -37.38
CA PRO A 130 -45.07 -6.33 -36.51
C PRO A 130 -46.35 -5.47 -36.37
N TRP A 131 -46.46 -4.55 -35.41
CA TRP A 131 -47.48 -3.47 -35.50
C TRP A 131 -46.87 -2.09 -35.22
N VAL A 132 -46.97 -1.27 -36.26
CA VAL A 132 -46.83 0.18 -36.29
C VAL A 132 -48.15 0.77 -35.81
N SER A 133 -48.13 1.84 -35.01
CA SER A 133 -48.76 3.13 -35.37
C SER A 133 -48.65 4.19 -34.26
N LYS A 134 -48.40 5.40 -34.75
CA LYS A 134 -48.39 6.72 -34.12
C LYS A 134 -49.66 7.04 -33.33
N GLU A 135 -49.52 7.95 -32.38
CA GLU A 135 -50.44 9.09 -32.30
C GLU A 135 -49.71 10.34 -31.80
N ALA A 136 -50.10 11.48 -32.34
CA ALA A 136 -49.50 12.79 -32.18
C ALA A 136 -50.55 13.77 -31.63
N ALA A 137 -50.10 14.72 -30.81
CA ALA A 137 -50.73 16.02 -30.57
C ALA A 137 -49.58 16.96 -30.14
N GLY A 138 -49.32 18.14 -30.71
CA GLY A 138 -50.20 19.09 -31.37
C GLY A 138 -50.39 20.31 -30.46
N GLY A 139 -49.39 21.19 -30.36
CA GLY A 139 -49.43 22.42 -29.55
C GLY A 139 -48.25 23.34 -29.87
N ALA A 140 -48.54 24.64 -30.01
CA ALA A 140 -47.71 25.69 -30.59
C ALA A 140 -46.21 25.67 -30.19
N ASP A 141 -45.37 25.78 -31.21
CA ASP A 141 -43.92 25.63 -31.22
C ASP A 141 -43.20 26.77 -30.46
N GLN A 142 -43.11 26.66 -29.13
CA GLN A 142 -42.02 27.29 -28.39
C GLN A 142 -40.85 26.31 -28.43
N GLN A 143 -39.91 26.53 -29.34
CA GLN A 143 -38.65 25.78 -29.35
C GLN A 143 -38.00 25.92 -27.97
N THR A 144 -38.07 24.85 -27.18
CA THR A 144 -37.42 24.76 -25.88
C THR A 144 -36.01 24.23 -26.06
N ILE A 145 -35.08 24.73 -25.26
CA ILE A 145 -33.71 24.28 -25.20
C ILE A 145 -33.48 23.56 -23.87
N ARG A 146 -32.75 22.44 -23.90
CA ARG A 146 -32.29 21.77 -22.70
C ARG A 146 -30.99 22.41 -22.22
N CYS A 147 -30.98 22.92 -20.99
CA CYS A 147 -29.80 23.47 -20.35
C CYS A 147 -29.25 22.46 -19.34
N SER A 148 -28.03 21.98 -19.57
CA SER A 148 -27.28 21.10 -18.65
C SER A 148 -26.29 21.96 -17.87
N VAL A 149 -26.64 22.28 -16.62
CA VAL A 149 -25.91 23.22 -15.76
C VAL A 149 -25.08 22.47 -14.73
N LYS A 150 -23.75 22.56 -14.79
CA LYS A 150 -22.82 21.99 -13.81
C LYS A 150 -22.57 23.00 -12.70
N ILE A 151 -22.98 22.68 -11.48
CA ILE A 151 -22.70 23.52 -10.29
C ILE A 151 -21.37 23.11 -9.61
N PRO A 152 -20.70 24.01 -8.88
CA PRO A 152 -19.39 23.76 -8.25
C PRO A 152 -19.36 22.56 -7.30
N GLN A 153 -20.50 22.20 -6.72
CA GLN A 153 -20.68 21.02 -5.86
C GLN A 153 -20.68 19.68 -6.65
N GLY A 154 -20.38 19.70 -7.96
CA GLY A 154 -20.26 18.52 -8.82
C GLY A 154 -21.57 17.95 -9.34
N ARG A 155 -22.72 18.46 -8.89
CA ARG A 155 -24.06 18.06 -9.35
C ARG A 155 -24.39 18.68 -10.72
N LEU A 156 -25.08 17.92 -11.56
CA LEU A 156 -25.59 18.40 -12.86
C LEU A 156 -27.09 18.69 -12.72
N LEU A 157 -27.51 19.90 -13.06
CA LEU A 157 -28.89 20.35 -13.05
C LEU A 157 -29.41 20.43 -14.48
N GLN A 158 -30.48 19.69 -14.80
CA GLN A 158 -31.14 19.80 -16.09
C GLN A 158 -32.38 20.71 -16.00
N LEU A 159 -32.41 21.72 -16.88
CA LEU A 159 -33.51 22.67 -17.01
C LEU A 159 -34.02 22.68 -18.45
N GLN A 160 -35.33 22.82 -18.64
CA GLN A 160 -35.91 23.14 -19.95
C GLN A 160 -36.31 24.60 -19.93
N MET A 161 -35.80 25.38 -20.89
CA MET A 161 -36.06 26.81 -21.01
C MET A 161 -36.53 27.15 -22.43
N PRO A 162 -37.38 28.16 -22.64
CA PRO A 162 -37.66 28.67 -23.98
C PRO A 162 -36.39 29.22 -24.63
N ARG A 163 -36.20 29.05 -25.96
CA ARG A 163 -35.05 29.64 -26.69
C ARG A 163 -35.00 31.17 -26.61
N SER A 164 -36.15 31.82 -26.44
CA SER A 164 -36.30 33.26 -26.27
C SER A 164 -35.95 33.76 -24.85
N ALA A 165 -35.76 32.85 -23.88
CA ALA A 165 -35.37 33.25 -22.53
C ALA A 165 -33.95 33.82 -22.52
N ASP A 166 -33.70 34.76 -21.62
CA ASP A 166 -32.39 35.35 -21.40
C ASP A 166 -31.60 34.61 -20.30
N VAL A 167 -30.31 34.89 -20.23
CA VAL A 167 -29.40 34.33 -19.21
C VAL A 167 -29.83 34.74 -17.80
N LYS A 168 -30.42 35.93 -17.62
CA LYS A 168 -30.98 36.37 -16.34
C LYS A 168 -32.08 35.44 -15.83
N THR A 169 -32.98 35.01 -16.72
CA THR A 169 -34.05 34.07 -16.42
C THR A 169 -33.50 32.69 -16.08
N LEU A 170 -32.45 32.23 -16.79
CA LEU A 170 -31.75 30.99 -16.46
C LEU A 170 -31.09 31.04 -15.07
N LYS A 171 -30.45 32.15 -14.70
CA LYS A 171 -29.90 32.35 -13.34
C LYS A 171 -30.97 32.28 -12.25
N GLY A 172 -32.12 32.90 -12.50
CA GLY A 172 -33.28 32.81 -11.61
C GLY A 172 -33.74 31.36 -11.40
N ALA A 173 -33.84 30.58 -12.49
CA ALA A 173 -34.20 29.16 -12.44
C ALA A 173 -33.16 28.29 -11.70
N ILE A 174 -31.87 28.61 -11.83
CA ILE A 174 -30.80 27.96 -11.08
C ILE A 174 -30.90 28.30 -9.59
N SER A 175 -31.09 29.57 -9.24
CA SER A 175 -31.22 30.03 -7.84
C SER A 175 -32.35 29.30 -7.12
N ALA A 176 -33.52 29.23 -7.78
CA ALA A 176 -34.70 28.54 -7.25
C ALA A 176 -34.49 27.04 -6.93
N ARG A 177 -33.49 26.38 -7.56
CA ARG A 177 -33.22 24.94 -7.37
C ARG A 177 -31.94 24.63 -6.61
N THR A 178 -31.04 25.59 -6.41
CA THR A 178 -29.68 25.33 -5.90
C THR A 178 -29.29 26.17 -4.69
N ALA A 179 -30.17 27.08 -4.23
CA ALA A 179 -29.91 28.04 -3.15
C ALA A 179 -28.72 28.99 -3.39
N ILE A 180 -28.16 29.01 -4.61
CA ILE A 180 -27.07 29.91 -5.02
C ILE A 180 -27.69 31.25 -5.46
N PRO A 181 -27.42 32.38 -4.79
CA PRO A 181 -27.95 33.69 -5.18
C PRO A 181 -27.55 34.06 -6.62
N THR A 182 -28.46 34.71 -7.36
CA THR A 182 -28.24 35.07 -8.78
C THR A 182 -27.02 35.97 -9.00
N LEU A 183 -26.65 36.78 -8.01
CA LEU A 183 -25.49 37.69 -8.05
C LEU A 183 -24.15 36.95 -8.03
N GLU A 184 -24.10 35.77 -7.42
CA GLU A 184 -22.89 34.95 -7.29
C GLU A 184 -22.70 34.00 -8.49
N GLN A 185 -23.72 33.85 -9.33
CA GLN A 185 -23.71 32.96 -10.50
C GLN A 185 -23.01 33.61 -11.70
N LYS A 186 -21.82 33.12 -12.06
CA LYS A 186 -21.19 33.38 -13.36
C LYS A 186 -21.37 32.18 -14.28
N LEU A 187 -22.20 32.32 -15.31
CA LEU A 187 -22.49 31.25 -16.27
C LEU A 187 -21.49 31.26 -17.43
N VAL A 188 -20.87 30.10 -17.71
CA VAL A 188 -19.91 29.93 -18.81
C VAL A 188 -20.37 28.79 -19.72
N ALA A 189 -20.45 29.05 -21.03
CA ALA A 189 -20.75 28.05 -22.05
C ALA A 189 -19.64 28.05 -23.12
N GLY A 190 -19.10 26.87 -23.47
CA GLY A 190 -18.03 26.74 -24.47
C GLY A 190 -16.76 27.56 -24.15
N GLY A 191 -16.48 27.80 -22.86
CA GLY A 191 -15.35 28.62 -22.41
C GLY A 191 -15.57 30.14 -22.46
N LYS A 192 -16.76 30.62 -22.91
CA LYS A 192 -17.10 32.05 -22.94
C LYS A 192 -18.11 32.40 -21.84
N PRO A 193 -17.90 33.49 -21.08
CA PRO A 193 -18.88 33.95 -20.09
C PRO A 193 -20.13 34.48 -20.79
N LEU A 194 -21.30 34.07 -20.31
CA LEU A 194 -22.60 34.53 -20.82
C LEU A 194 -23.02 35.84 -20.12
N ARG A 195 -23.54 36.80 -20.88
CA ARG A 195 -24.06 38.07 -20.36
C ARG A 195 -25.56 37.95 -20.09
N ASP A 196 -26.06 38.65 -19.08
CA ASP A 196 -27.46 38.53 -18.63
C ASP A 196 -28.49 38.80 -19.73
N ALA A 197 -28.19 39.69 -20.69
CA ALA A 197 -29.06 40.04 -21.82
C ALA A 197 -28.94 39.09 -23.03
N THR A 198 -28.04 38.10 -23.01
CA THR A 198 -27.89 37.14 -24.11
C THR A 198 -29.07 36.17 -24.12
N GLN A 199 -29.70 35.98 -25.28
CA GLN A 199 -30.75 34.97 -25.43
C GLN A 199 -30.15 33.57 -25.47
N LEU A 200 -30.80 32.60 -24.83
CA LEU A 200 -30.29 31.23 -24.74
C LEU A 200 -30.16 30.57 -26.12
N GLY A 201 -31.04 30.92 -27.07
CA GLY A 201 -30.95 30.46 -28.46
C GLY A 201 -29.67 30.92 -29.18
N GLU A 202 -29.15 32.10 -28.86
CA GLU A 202 -27.90 32.63 -29.44
C GLU A 202 -26.65 32.00 -28.79
N ALA A 203 -26.75 31.57 -27.53
CA ALA A 203 -25.67 30.93 -26.79
C ALA A 203 -25.44 29.46 -27.17
N SER A 204 -26.37 28.84 -27.90
CA SER A 204 -26.33 27.43 -28.31
C SER A 204 -26.26 27.28 -29.83
N ALA A 205 -25.29 26.51 -30.34
CA ALA A 205 -25.27 26.09 -31.74
C ALA A 205 -26.15 24.84 -32.02
N GLY A 206 -27.02 24.42 -31.09
CA GLY A 206 -27.79 23.16 -31.14
C GLY A 206 -29.01 23.11 -30.20
N GLU A 207 -29.52 21.91 -29.91
CA GLU A 207 -30.70 21.69 -29.02
C GLU A 207 -30.35 21.61 -27.52
N GLU A 208 -29.05 21.60 -27.18
CA GLU A 208 -28.58 21.52 -25.80
C GLU A 208 -27.50 22.57 -25.50
N LEU A 209 -27.65 23.27 -24.37
CA LEU A 209 -26.70 24.25 -23.86
C LEU A 209 -26.02 23.70 -22.59
N ASN A 210 -24.71 23.47 -22.66
CA ASN A 210 -23.90 23.06 -21.51
C ASN A 210 -23.30 24.29 -20.82
N VAL A 211 -23.67 24.51 -19.55
CA VAL A 211 -23.28 25.69 -18.78
C VAL A 211 -22.57 25.27 -17.51
N VAL A 212 -21.47 25.94 -17.16
CA VAL A 212 -20.82 25.79 -15.85
C VAL A 212 -21.10 27.04 -15.03
N VAL A 213 -21.54 26.86 -13.78
CA VAL A 213 -21.68 27.95 -12.80
C VAL A 213 -20.36 28.09 -12.06
N ASN A 214 -19.72 29.25 -12.16
CA ASN A 214 -18.58 29.61 -11.33
C ASN A 214 -19.01 30.64 -10.29
N PHE A 215 -18.42 30.59 -9.09
CA PHE A 215 -18.61 31.64 -8.09
C PHE A 215 -17.91 32.91 -8.52
N GLY A 216 -18.68 33.99 -8.63
CA GLY A 216 -18.11 35.33 -8.71
C GLY A 216 -17.72 35.81 -7.33
N LEU A 217 -16.45 35.69 -6.94
CA LEU A 217 -15.89 36.54 -5.88
C LEU A 217 -16.00 37.99 -6.38
N ALA A 218 -16.94 38.75 -5.82
CA ALA A 218 -17.18 40.13 -6.18
C ALA A 218 -16.16 41.02 -5.44
N GLY A 219 -15.21 41.57 -6.20
CA GLY A 219 -14.53 42.80 -5.84
C GLY A 219 -15.54 43.95 -5.84
N GLY A 220 -15.36 44.88 -4.89
CA GLY A 220 -16.33 45.90 -4.54
C GLY A 220 -16.66 46.91 -5.63
N ALA A 221 -17.86 47.49 -5.49
CA ALA A 221 -18.25 48.75 -6.11
C ALA A 221 -19.09 49.53 -5.09
N GLY A 222 -18.68 50.78 -4.83
CA GLY A 222 -19.36 51.72 -3.96
C GLY A 222 -20.59 52.36 -4.60
N GLY A 223 -21.42 52.95 -3.74
CA GLY A 223 -22.51 53.87 -4.08
C GLY A 223 -22.91 54.62 -2.80
N ALA A 224 -22.91 55.94 -2.88
CA ALA A 224 -23.04 56.91 -1.81
C ALA A 224 -24.49 57.08 -1.28
N ASP A 225 -24.65 57.45 0.00
CA ASP A 225 -25.12 58.79 0.37
C ASP A 225 -25.07 59.07 1.90
N ALA A 226 -24.59 60.28 2.19
CA ALA A 226 -24.70 61.18 3.35
C ALA A 226 -25.09 60.67 4.76
N ALA A 227 -24.20 60.89 5.76
CA ALA A 227 -24.23 62.09 6.63
C ALA A 227 -23.29 61.95 7.86
N GLY A 228 -22.46 62.97 8.10
CA GLY A 228 -22.18 63.47 9.45
C GLY A 228 -20.90 63.06 10.19
N SER A 229 -19.94 64.00 10.21
CA SER A 229 -19.08 64.33 11.38
C SER A 229 -17.72 63.63 11.57
N ARG A 230 -16.73 64.12 10.81
CA ARG A 230 -15.54 64.88 11.28
C ARG A 230 -14.80 64.39 12.56
N ALA A 231 -13.62 63.77 12.40
CA ALA A 231 -12.45 63.97 13.27
C ALA A 231 -11.13 63.43 12.66
N LEU A 232 -10.28 64.39 12.25
CA LEU A 232 -8.80 64.43 12.24
C LEU A 232 -7.97 63.17 11.93
N ALA A 233 -7.33 63.21 10.75
CA ALA A 233 -6.21 62.37 10.36
C ALA A 233 -4.91 62.75 11.10
N MET A 234 -4.24 61.74 11.67
CA MET A 234 -2.79 61.70 11.89
C MET A 234 -2.27 60.47 11.15
N GLU A 235 -1.63 60.68 9.99
CA GLU A 235 -0.88 59.62 9.30
C GLU A 235 0.40 59.33 10.07
N VAL A 236 0.37 58.27 10.88
CA VAL A 236 1.59 57.60 11.34
C VAL A 236 1.89 56.50 10.34
N SER A 237 3.03 56.61 9.66
CA SER A 237 3.61 55.54 8.84
C SER A 237 3.92 54.33 9.73
N VAL A 238 2.95 53.43 9.90
CA VAL A 238 3.12 52.17 10.63
C VAL A 238 3.78 51.19 9.68
N SER A 239 5.08 50.93 9.85
CA SER A 239 5.77 49.86 9.12
C SER A 239 4.98 48.56 9.29
N PRO A 240 4.75 47.77 8.21
CA PRO A 240 4.01 46.53 8.32
C PRO A 240 4.75 45.56 9.25
N ARG A 241 4.02 44.98 10.22
CA ARG A 241 4.56 44.11 11.27
C ARG A 241 3.65 42.90 11.46
N ILE A 242 4.25 41.77 11.82
CA ILE A 242 3.55 40.56 12.28
C ILE A 242 3.51 40.65 13.80
N ARG A 243 2.31 40.68 14.40
CA ARG A 243 2.13 40.59 15.86
C ARG A 243 1.61 39.22 16.20
N ILE A 244 2.24 38.55 17.15
CA ILE A 244 1.89 37.18 17.54
C ILE A 244 1.66 37.19 19.04
N ARG A 245 0.51 36.70 19.50
CA ARG A 245 0.22 36.52 20.92
C ARG A 245 0.23 35.04 21.27
N ASN A 246 1.00 34.66 22.28
CA ASN A 246 0.98 33.32 22.85
C ASN A 246 -0.37 33.11 23.56
N HIS A 247 -1.10 32.07 23.16
CA HIS A 247 -2.42 31.75 23.72
C HIS A 247 -2.36 31.38 25.20
N ASN A 248 -1.30 30.69 25.63
CA ASN A 248 -1.17 30.14 26.98
C ASN A 248 -0.60 31.19 27.95
N THR A 249 0.46 31.90 27.56
CA THR A 249 1.17 32.84 28.44
C THR A 249 0.67 34.28 28.31
N GLY A 250 -0.02 34.61 27.21
CA GLY A 250 -0.43 35.98 26.89
C GLY A 250 0.70 36.88 26.38
N GLU A 251 1.93 36.37 26.32
CA GLU A 251 3.10 37.09 25.81
C GLU A 251 2.92 37.46 24.33
N THR A 252 3.58 38.54 23.90
CA THR A 252 3.46 39.03 22.53
C THR A 252 4.82 39.23 21.87
N CYS A 253 5.02 38.62 20.71
CA CYS A 253 6.19 38.79 19.86
C CYS A 253 5.82 39.67 18.65
N THR A 254 6.73 40.54 18.21
CA THR A 254 6.51 41.40 17.03
C THR A 254 7.67 41.27 16.05
N LEU A 255 7.39 40.78 14.85
CA LEU A 255 8.39 40.64 13.79
C LEU A 255 8.26 41.77 12.75
N ARG A 256 9.41 42.29 12.34
CA ARG A 256 9.53 43.28 11.27
C ARG A 256 9.78 42.59 9.92
N ASN A 257 9.41 43.27 8.84
CA ASN A 257 9.58 42.84 7.44
C ASN A 257 8.74 41.60 7.04
N PRO A 258 7.39 41.69 7.06
CA PRO A 258 6.54 40.71 6.39
C PRO A 258 6.60 40.88 4.85
N PRO A 259 6.28 39.82 4.08
CA PRO A 259 5.88 38.48 4.52
C PRO A 259 7.08 37.60 4.94
N ARG A 260 6.84 36.61 5.81
CA ARG A 260 7.81 35.56 6.19
C ARG A 260 7.19 34.18 6.00
N LEU A 261 7.99 33.14 5.75
CA LEU A 261 7.48 31.77 5.76
C LEU A 261 7.02 31.38 7.17
N CYS A 262 5.88 30.73 7.29
CA CYS A 262 5.32 30.29 8.58
C CYS A 262 6.33 29.43 9.36
N LYS A 263 7.08 28.56 8.68
CA LYS A 263 8.19 27.79 9.27
C LYS A 263 9.23 28.67 9.95
N ASP A 264 9.69 29.75 9.31
CA ASP A 264 10.72 30.64 9.85
C ASP A 264 10.19 31.45 11.04
N VAL A 265 8.91 31.81 11.00
CA VAL A 265 8.23 32.46 12.13
C VAL A 265 8.14 31.51 13.32
N LEU A 266 7.73 30.26 13.10
CA LEU A 266 7.65 29.24 14.15
C LEU A 266 9.02 28.91 14.73
N GLU A 267 10.06 28.80 13.90
CA GLU A 267 11.44 28.61 14.34
C GLU A 267 11.91 29.78 15.21
N HIS A 268 11.62 31.03 14.82
CA HIS A 268 11.95 32.19 15.64
C HIS A 268 11.25 32.18 17.01
N LEU A 269 9.97 31.83 17.05
CA LEU A 269 9.21 31.73 18.31
C LEU A 269 9.76 30.61 19.21
N ASP A 270 10.20 29.49 18.63
CA ASP A 270 10.82 28.37 19.37
C ASP A 270 12.20 28.76 19.90
N THR A 271 13.11 29.20 19.03
CA THR A 271 14.53 29.41 19.38
C THR A 271 14.81 30.73 20.08
N THR A 272 14.05 31.79 19.76
CA THR A 272 14.36 33.16 20.24
C THR A 272 13.45 33.56 21.38
N GLU A 273 12.14 33.34 21.24
CA GLU A 273 11.16 33.68 22.28
C GLU A 273 10.99 32.55 23.32
N GLY A 274 11.47 31.34 23.03
CA GLY A 274 11.37 30.19 23.93
C GLY A 274 9.95 29.66 24.08
N TRP A 275 9.06 29.93 23.13
CA TRP A 275 7.64 29.55 23.19
C TRP A 275 7.38 28.08 22.82
N GLY A 276 8.44 27.33 22.45
CA GLY A 276 8.35 25.94 22.06
C GLY A 276 7.75 25.73 20.67
N ARG A 277 7.41 24.48 20.34
CA ARG A 277 6.76 24.15 19.06
C ARG A 277 5.28 24.50 19.10
N GLY A 278 4.77 25.09 18.03
CA GLY A 278 3.36 25.43 17.96
C GLY A 278 2.81 25.62 16.56
N LYS A 279 1.59 26.15 16.49
CA LYS A 279 0.90 26.55 15.27
C LYS A 279 0.45 27.99 15.36
N LEU A 280 0.45 28.67 14.22
CA LEU A 280 -0.08 30.01 14.08
C LEU A 280 -1.52 29.95 13.56
N THR A 281 -2.40 30.71 14.20
CA THR A 281 -3.79 30.87 13.78
C THR A 281 -4.13 32.34 13.61
N GLU A 282 -4.96 32.66 12.62
CA GLU A 282 -5.54 33.98 12.39
C GLU A 282 -7.06 33.92 12.59
N THR A 283 -7.66 34.98 13.12
CA THR A 283 -9.11 35.09 13.22
C THR A 283 -9.63 35.93 12.05
N MET A 284 -10.33 35.31 11.11
CA MET A 284 -11.00 35.99 9.99
C MET A 284 -12.51 35.80 10.12
N GLU A 285 -13.27 36.90 10.17
CA GLU A 285 -14.74 36.89 10.26
C GLU A 285 -15.33 36.06 11.43
N GLY A 286 -14.57 35.92 12.52
CA GLY A 286 -14.97 35.13 13.70
C GLY A 286 -14.58 33.65 13.65
N GLU A 287 -14.03 33.18 12.52
CA GLU A 287 -13.46 31.83 12.40
C GLU A 287 -11.95 31.84 12.63
N VAL A 288 -11.45 30.79 13.31
CA VAL A 288 -10.03 30.61 13.60
C VAL A 288 -9.40 29.72 12.53
N ILE A 289 -8.55 30.30 11.68
CA ILE A 289 -7.90 29.63 10.54
C ILE A 289 -6.45 29.34 10.91
N SER A 290 -6.00 28.09 10.75
CA SER A 290 -4.58 27.71 10.96
C SER A 290 -3.76 27.98 9.71
N ILE A 291 -2.59 28.60 9.86
CA ILE A 291 -1.68 28.89 8.74
C ILE A 291 -0.78 27.67 8.47
N PRO A 292 -0.77 27.11 7.25
CA PRO A 292 0.11 26.01 6.89
C PRO A 292 1.60 26.39 7.05
N VAL A 293 2.43 25.43 7.43
CA VAL A 293 3.87 25.65 7.73
C VAL A 293 4.66 26.20 6.53
N ASN A 294 4.23 25.89 5.31
CA ASN A 294 4.91 26.31 4.08
C ASN A 294 4.32 27.59 3.47
N ASP A 295 3.29 28.19 4.08
CA ASP A 295 2.64 29.39 3.57
C ASP A 295 3.32 30.67 4.08
N GLN A 296 3.11 31.77 3.35
CA GLN A 296 3.59 33.08 3.77
C GLN A 296 2.65 33.71 4.81
N VAL A 297 3.23 34.26 5.88
CA VAL A 297 2.54 35.00 6.93
C VAL A 297 2.63 36.50 6.59
N PRO A 298 1.52 37.15 6.16
CA PRO A 298 1.51 38.57 5.86
C PRO A 298 1.56 39.43 7.15
N ALA A 299 1.55 40.75 6.98
CA ALA A 299 1.40 41.68 8.11
C ALA A 299 0.02 41.49 8.74
N GLY A 300 -0.05 41.25 10.04
CA GLY A 300 -1.30 40.88 10.71
C GLY A 300 -1.11 40.56 12.19
N SER A 301 -2.22 40.19 12.84
CA SER A 301 -2.22 39.72 14.22
C SER A 301 -2.58 38.25 14.27
N TYR A 302 -1.72 37.46 14.91
CA TYR A 302 -1.81 36.01 14.96
C TYR A 302 -1.80 35.52 16.40
N ILE A 303 -2.39 34.36 16.61
CA ILE A 303 -2.35 33.64 17.88
C ILE A 303 -1.41 32.45 17.69
N PHE A 304 -0.37 32.38 18.53
CA PHE A 304 0.46 31.21 18.66
C PHE A 304 -0.19 30.28 19.67
N LYS A 305 -0.52 29.07 19.25
CA LYS A 305 -0.91 28.01 20.16
C LYS A 305 0.24 27.03 20.25
N GLU A 306 0.84 26.95 21.43
CA GLU A 306 1.81 25.91 21.73
C GLU A 306 1.11 24.57 21.45
N VAL A 307 1.66 23.82 20.51
CA VAL A 307 1.31 22.43 20.39
C VAL A 307 2.13 21.84 21.51
N GLN A 308 1.51 21.63 22.67
CA GLN A 308 2.11 20.82 23.72
C GLN A 308 2.62 19.58 23.00
N GLY A 309 3.93 19.55 22.78
CA GLY A 309 4.64 18.37 22.36
C GLY A 309 4.61 17.53 23.60
N ARG A 310 3.45 16.94 23.86
CA ARG A 310 3.26 15.94 24.90
C ARG A 310 4.49 15.04 24.80
N SER A 311 5.25 15.00 25.90
CA SER A 311 6.49 14.24 25.94
C SER A 311 6.18 12.88 25.34
N ASN A 312 7.02 12.37 24.45
CA ASN A 312 6.78 11.09 23.80
C ASN A 312 6.82 9.92 24.81
N ASP A 313 6.85 10.20 26.11
CA ASP A 313 7.06 9.31 27.23
C ASP A 313 6.02 9.54 28.35
N GLU A 314 4.81 10.01 28.01
CA GLU A 314 3.71 10.15 28.99
C GLU A 314 3.11 8.79 29.40
N ASP A 315 2.66 8.68 30.64
CA ASP A 315 1.91 7.52 31.10
C ASP A 315 0.44 7.59 30.67
N TRP A 316 -0.27 6.47 30.80
CA TRP A 316 -1.72 6.42 30.54
C TRP A 316 -2.47 7.02 31.74
N ASP A 317 -3.30 8.04 31.50
CA ASP A 317 -4.13 8.68 32.53
C ASP A 317 -5.61 8.80 32.14
N ASP A 318 -6.42 9.33 33.07
CA ASP A 318 -7.87 9.53 32.88
C ASP A 318 -8.18 10.54 31.77
N SER A 319 -7.30 11.51 31.53
CA SER A 319 -7.48 12.53 30.48
C SER A 319 -7.38 11.88 29.10
N VAL A 320 -6.41 10.98 28.90
CA VAL A 320 -6.26 10.22 27.66
C VAL A 320 -7.43 9.26 27.46
N ASP A 321 -7.88 8.56 28.52
CA ASP A 321 -9.08 7.70 28.44
C ASP A 321 -10.31 8.53 28.03
N GLU A 322 -10.47 9.74 28.58
CA GLU A 322 -11.57 10.65 28.26
C GLU A 322 -11.53 11.17 26.82
N GLU A 323 -10.35 11.57 26.32
CA GLU A 323 -10.14 11.99 24.94
C GLU A 323 -10.48 10.86 23.96
N VAL A 324 -9.95 9.67 24.21
CA VAL A 324 -10.21 8.49 23.37
C VAL A 324 -11.69 8.13 23.41
N ARG A 325 -12.30 8.13 24.60
CA ARG A 325 -13.73 7.84 24.78
C ARG A 325 -14.61 8.80 23.99
N LYS A 326 -14.35 10.11 24.04
CA LYS A 326 -15.11 11.10 23.24
C LYS A 326 -15.04 10.85 21.74
N VAL A 327 -13.86 10.48 21.24
CA VAL A 327 -13.67 10.16 19.82
C VAL A 327 -14.46 8.91 19.44
N LEU A 328 -14.34 7.84 20.23
CA LEU A 328 -14.96 6.56 19.92
C LEU A 328 -16.47 6.56 20.15
N GLU A 329 -16.96 7.24 21.19
CA GLU A 329 -18.40 7.35 21.46
C GLU A 329 -19.14 7.98 20.29
N ARG A 330 -18.58 9.06 19.74
CA ARG A 330 -19.08 9.70 18.52
C ARG A 330 -18.95 8.80 17.29
N ALA A 331 -17.94 7.94 17.25
CA ALA A 331 -17.62 7.10 16.09
C ALA A 331 -18.59 5.95 15.84
N PHE A 332 -19.23 5.41 16.88
CA PHE A 332 -20.07 4.23 16.74
C PHE A 332 -21.58 4.52 16.91
N VAL A 333 -21.98 5.79 16.82
CA VAL A 333 -23.39 6.18 16.78
C VAL A 333 -24.01 5.76 15.43
N SER A 334 -24.59 4.55 15.35
CA SER A 334 -25.20 4.04 14.11
C SER A 334 -26.55 4.71 13.80
N PRO A 335 -26.80 5.10 12.53
CA PRO A 335 -28.14 5.40 12.03
C PRO A 335 -28.94 4.13 11.64
N GLU A 336 -28.28 3.00 11.33
CA GLU A 336 -28.97 1.76 10.91
C GLU A 336 -29.35 0.82 12.08
N LYS A 337 -30.48 0.12 11.93
CA LYS A 337 -31.04 -0.78 12.96
C LYS A 337 -30.17 -2.01 13.26
N ASN A 338 -29.21 -2.35 12.39
CA ASN A 338 -28.37 -3.56 12.40
C ASN A 338 -26.95 -3.35 12.99
N GLY A 339 -26.62 -2.15 13.48
CA GLY A 339 -25.28 -1.84 14.00
C GLY A 339 -24.18 -1.73 12.92
N GLN A 340 -24.56 -1.39 11.69
CA GLN A 340 -23.66 -1.09 10.58
C GLN A 340 -23.74 0.41 10.24
N PRO A 341 -22.69 0.99 9.63
CA PRO A 341 -22.77 2.33 9.04
C PRO A 341 -23.62 2.30 7.77
N GLU A 342 -24.27 3.41 7.46
CA GLU A 342 -25.09 3.55 6.25
C GLU A 342 -24.20 3.53 4.99
N LEU A 343 -24.57 2.67 4.02
CA LEU A 343 -23.84 2.54 2.75
C LEU A 343 -24.55 3.31 1.63
N ASP A 344 -23.77 4.09 0.86
CA ASP A 344 -24.27 4.76 -0.34
C ASP A 344 -24.51 3.73 -1.46
N LEU A 345 -25.74 3.27 -1.58
CA LEU A 345 -26.18 2.33 -2.61
C LEU A 345 -26.78 3.10 -3.78
N ARG A 346 -26.19 2.96 -4.97
CA ARG A 346 -26.73 3.57 -6.19
C ARG A 346 -27.02 2.50 -7.26
N PRO A 347 -28.04 2.71 -8.11
CA PRO A 347 -28.25 1.88 -9.29
C PRO A 347 -27.09 2.06 -10.28
N LEU A 348 -26.81 1.02 -11.06
CA LEU A 348 -25.78 1.05 -12.10
C LEU A 348 -26.04 2.17 -13.12
N PRO A 349 -24.99 2.92 -13.57
CA PRO A 349 -25.15 3.87 -14.64
C PRO A 349 -25.64 3.17 -15.92
N SER A 350 -26.66 3.75 -16.55
CA SER A 350 -27.38 3.21 -17.71
C SER A 350 -26.53 3.00 -18.96
N SER A 351 -25.29 3.48 -18.97
CA SER A 351 -24.33 3.40 -20.08
C SER A 351 -23.59 2.06 -20.20
N ASN A 352 -23.79 1.10 -19.29
CA ASN A 352 -23.09 -0.18 -19.33
C ASN A 352 -24.00 -1.36 -19.78
N PRO A 353 -24.00 -1.72 -21.08
CA PRO A 353 -24.93 -2.70 -21.65
C PRO A 353 -24.76 -4.14 -21.14
N CYS A 354 -23.69 -4.45 -20.40
CA CYS A 354 -23.43 -5.77 -19.83
C CYS A 354 -23.81 -5.90 -18.34
N ALA A 355 -24.32 -4.86 -17.70
CA ALA A 355 -24.63 -4.90 -16.29
C ALA A 355 -26.01 -5.53 -16.04
N ARG A 356 -26.08 -6.56 -15.17
CA ARG A 356 -27.35 -7.07 -14.66
C ARG A 356 -28.06 -5.92 -13.93
N ARG A 357 -29.27 -5.57 -14.38
CA ARG A 357 -30.04 -4.41 -13.88
C ARG A 357 -30.47 -4.52 -12.41
N ASP A 358 -30.35 -5.71 -11.81
CA ASP A 358 -30.85 -6.00 -10.46
C ASP A 358 -29.76 -5.95 -9.36
N VAL A 359 -28.59 -5.35 -9.63
CA VAL A 359 -27.49 -5.29 -8.66
C VAL A 359 -27.17 -3.85 -8.27
N SER A 360 -27.56 -3.44 -7.05
CA SER A 360 -27.09 -2.18 -6.45
C SER A 360 -25.59 -2.26 -6.15
N ILE A 361 -24.86 -1.20 -6.47
CA ILE A 361 -23.42 -1.07 -6.21
C ILE A 361 -23.20 -0.13 -5.03
N VAL A 362 -22.28 -0.49 -4.15
CA VAL A 362 -21.83 0.38 -3.06
C VAL A 362 -20.87 1.41 -3.63
N TYR A 363 -21.12 2.68 -3.36
CA TYR A 363 -20.25 3.79 -3.69
C TYR A 363 -19.39 4.16 -2.48
N PHE A 364 -18.12 4.48 -2.75
CA PHE A 364 -17.18 5.04 -1.78
C PHE A 364 -16.57 6.29 -2.38
N ARG A 365 -16.74 7.45 -1.72
CA ARG A 365 -16.27 8.77 -2.21
C ARG A 365 -16.62 9.02 -3.68
N GLU A 366 -17.91 8.90 -4.03
CA GLU A 366 -18.44 9.08 -5.39
C GLU A 366 -17.96 8.06 -6.44
N SER A 367 -17.22 7.03 -6.04
CA SER A 367 -16.73 5.99 -6.95
C SER A 367 -17.36 4.63 -6.63
N PRO A 368 -17.80 3.85 -7.62
CA PRO A 368 -18.32 2.51 -7.39
C PRO A 368 -17.23 1.60 -6.83
N SER A 369 -17.50 0.92 -5.72
CA SER A 369 -16.58 0.02 -5.02
C SER A 369 -17.02 -1.43 -5.15
N LEU A 370 -16.34 -2.18 -6.02
CA LEU A 370 -16.53 -3.63 -6.12
C LEU A 370 -16.05 -4.38 -4.86
N LEU A 371 -15.15 -3.77 -4.08
CA LEU A 371 -14.64 -4.34 -2.84
C LEU A 371 -15.71 -4.38 -1.74
N LEU A 372 -16.56 -3.36 -1.65
CA LEU A 372 -17.64 -3.28 -0.66
C LEU A 372 -18.96 -3.92 -1.12
N THR A 373 -19.13 -4.06 -2.43
CA THR A 373 -20.38 -4.59 -3.00
C THR A 373 -20.55 -6.07 -2.65
N LYS A 374 -21.71 -6.46 -2.11
CA LYS A 374 -22.05 -7.84 -1.72
C LYS A 374 -21.04 -8.50 -0.76
N LEU A 375 -20.58 -7.78 0.26
CA LEU A 375 -19.79 -8.43 1.33
C LEU A 375 -20.68 -9.43 2.10
N PRO A 376 -20.19 -10.66 2.36
CA PRO A 376 -20.95 -11.71 3.03
C PRO A 376 -21.23 -11.34 4.48
N GLY A 377 -22.31 -11.85 5.05
CA GLY A 377 -22.54 -11.89 6.49
C GLY A 377 -21.68 -12.95 7.19
N ARG A 378 -21.81 -13.05 8.51
CA ARG A 378 -21.11 -14.07 9.29
C ARG A 378 -21.61 -15.45 8.87
N ASN A 379 -20.68 -16.32 8.50
CA ASN A 379 -20.92 -17.69 8.01
C ASN A 379 -21.64 -17.79 6.67
N GLU A 380 -21.83 -16.69 5.94
CA GLU A 380 -22.34 -16.72 4.56
C GLU A 380 -21.20 -16.98 3.58
N ASP A 381 -21.49 -17.65 2.46
CA ASP A 381 -20.48 -17.88 1.43
C ASP A 381 -20.10 -16.56 0.74
N GLY A 382 -18.80 -16.28 0.74
CA GLY A 382 -18.21 -15.16 0.00
C GLY A 382 -17.98 -15.47 -1.48
N LEU A 383 -17.38 -14.51 -2.20
CA LEU A 383 -16.91 -14.69 -3.58
C LEU A 383 -15.51 -15.32 -3.65
N THR A 384 -14.85 -15.49 -2.50
CA THR A 384 -13.46 -15.93 -2.39
C THR A 384 -13.28 -17.04 -1.36
N ASN A 385 -12.08 -17.63 -1.29
CA ASN A 385 -11.73 -18.70 -0.35
C ASN A 385 -11.35 -18.15 1.05
N ALA A 386 -12.10 -17.16 1.54
CA ALA A 386 -11.80 -16.47 2.80
C ALA A 386 -11.84 -17.40 4.01
N GLN A 387 -12.81 -18.32 4.05
CA GLN A 387 -12.91 -19.33 5.11
C GLN A 387 -11.72 -20.30 5.11
N THR A 388 -11.18 -20.66 3.94
CA THR A 388 -9.98 -21.50 3.83
C THR A 388 -8.75 -20.80 4.42
N LEU A 389 -8.61 -19.48 4.21
CA LEU A 389 -7.56 -18.68 4.84
C LEU A 389 -7.69 -18.72 6.37
N LEU A 390 -8.88 -18.45 6.90
CA LEU A 390 -9.12 -18.47 8.34
C LEU A 390 -8.84 -19.84 8.96
N ALA A 391 -9.28 -20.92 8.31
CA ALA A 391 -8.99 -22.28 8.74
C ALA A 391 -7.48 -22.58 8.74
N GLY A 392 -6.76 -22.14 7.71
CA GLY A 392 -5.30 -22.26 7.63
C GLY A 392 -4.60 -21.51 8.76
N ASN A 393 -5.01 -20.27 9.05
CA ASN A 393 -4.44 -19.47 10.14
C ASN A 393 -4.68 -20.14 11.50
N LYS A 394 -5.88 -20.68 11.75
CA LYS A 394 -6.18 -21.44 12.97
C LYS A 394 -5.34 -22.71 13.08
N GLN A 395 -5.16 -23.44 11.99
CA GLN A 395 -4.32 -24.64 11.96
C GLN A 395 -2.85 -24.31 12.29
N LEU A 396 -2.33 -23.19 11.78
CA LEU A 396 -0.98 -22.72 12.11
C LEU A 396 -0.85 -22.43 13.61
N HIS A 397 -1.81 -21.75 14.21
CA HIS A 397 -1.81 -21.48 15.66
C HIS A 397 -2.01 -22.74 16.51
N ALA A 398 -2.87 -23.67 16.08
CA ALA A 398 -3.14 -24.92 16.79
C ALA A 398 -1.97 -25.91 16.75
N SER A 399 -1.07 -25.79 15.77
CA SER A 399 0.09 -26.68 15.63
C SER A 399 1.10 -26.59 16.78
N GLY A 400 0.98 -25.60 17.67
CA GLY A 400 1.84 -25.47 18.85
C GLY A 400 3.30 -25.16 18.53
N HIS A 401 3.63 -24.89 17.26
CA HIS A 401 4.96 -24.44 16.83
C HIS A 401 5.20 -23.02 17.32
N GLY A 402 5.61 -22.91 18.59
CA GLY A 402 6.08 -21.71 19.27
C GLY A 402 5.25 -20.48 18.97
N GLN A 403 4.35 -20.10 19.88
CA GLN A 403 3.77 -18.76 19.84
C GLN A 403 4.86 -17.69 19.70
N ASP A 404 6.12 -17.95 20.04
CA ASP A 404 7.26 -17.04 19.89
C ASP A 404 7.90 -16.95 18.49
N GLN A 405 7.51 -17.78 17.51
CA GLN A 405 8.10 -17.72 16.16
C GLN A 405 7.32 -16.77 15.23
N VAL A 406 8.00 -15.80 14.61
CA VAL A 406 7.39 -14.85 13.66
C VAL A 406 6.70 -15.55 12.49
N GLN A 407 7.22 -16.71 12.09
CA GLN A 407 6.70 -17.52 10.97
C GLN A 407 5.27 -18.04 11.22
N THR A 408 4.86 -18.25 12.48
CA THR A 408 3.49 -18.68 12.81
C THR A 408 2.51 -17.53 13.00
N ARG A 409 3.03 -16.29 13.13
CA ARG A 409 2.23 -15.07 13.32
C ARG A 409 2.02 -14.25 12.05
N ALA A 410 2.62 -14.63 10.91
CA ALA A 410 2.45 -13.89 9.66
C ALA A 410 2.26 -14.81 8.45
N THR A 411 1.25 -14.51 7.63
CA THR A 411 0.94 -15.23 6.38
C THR A 411 0.97 -14.27 5.20
N ALA A 412 1.70 -14.61 4.14
CA ALA A 412 1.70 -13.83 2.89
C ALA A 412 0.71 -14.42 1.89
N LEU A 413 -0.28 -13.63 1.46
CA LEU A 413 -1.25 -14.03 0.44
C LEU A 413 -0.67 -13.83 -0.96
N ILE A 414 -0.14 -14.91 -1.54
CA ILE A 414 0.48 -14.90 -2.87
C ILE A 414 -0.54 -15.36 -3.91
N ALA A 415 -0.98 -14.43 -4.76
CA ALA A 415 -1.84 -14.71 -5.91
C ALA A 415 -1.54 -13.71 -7.05
N PRO A 416 -1.78 -14.07 -8.33
CA PRO A 416 -1.61 -13.16 -9.45
C PRO A 416 -2.40 -11.85 -9.28
N SER A 417 -2.02 -10.82 -10.03
CA SER A 417 -2.78 -9.56 -10.07
C SER A 417 -4.24 -9.83 -10.44
N GLY A 418 -5.18 -9.15 -9.76
CA GLY A 418 -6.62 -9.39 -9.94
C GLY A 418 -7.14 -10.67 -9.29
N GLY A 419 -6.30 -11.48 -8.63
CA GLY A 419 -6.72 -12.72 -7.96
C GLY A 419 -7.54 -12.54 -6.68
N GLY A 420 -8.14 -11.37 -6.46
CA GLY A 420 -9.07 -11.14 -5.35
C GLY A 420 -8.46 -11.12 -3.94
N LYS A 421 -7.18 -10.79 -3.77
CA LYS A 421 -6.49 -10.81 -2.45
C LYS A 421 -7.12 -9.85 -1.43
N SER A 422 -7.26 -8.58 -1.77
CA SER A 422 -7.92 -7.58 -0.91
C SER A 422 -9.35 -7.99 -0.63
N ARG A 423 -10.08 -8.48 -1.65
CA ARG A 423 -11.43 -9.02 -1.45
C ARG A 423 -11.47 -10.21 -0.49
N THR A 424 -10.50 -11.12 -0.56
CA THR A 424 -10.38 -12.26 0.37
C THR A 424 -10.13 -11.79 1.79
N ALA A 425 -9.29 -10.78 1.99
CA ALA A 425 -9.06 -10.17 3.30
C ALA A 425 -10.36 -9.56 3.87
N LEU A 426 -11.08 -8.78 3.05
CA LEU A 426 -12.36 -8.18 3.45
C LEU A 426 -13.43 -9.22 3.79
N GLU A 427 -13.58 -10.26 2.97
CA GLU A 427 -14.54 -11.34 3.25
C GLU A 427 -14.16 -12.12 4.50
N ALA A 428 -12.88 -12.37 4.74
CA ALA A 428 -12.42 -13.01 5.97
C ALA A 428 -12.72 -12.15 7.20
N SER A 429 -12.59 -10.82 7.07
CA SER A 429 -13.00 -9.86 8.09
C SER A 429 -14.51 -9.77 8.34
N CYS A 430 -15.35 -10.29 7.42
CA CYS A 430 -16.79 -10.43 7.68
C CYS A 430 -17.14 -11.65 8.54
N HIS A 431 -16.26 -12.65 8.61
CA HIS A 431 -16.48 -13.88 9.38
C HIS A 431 -16.02 -13.76 10.83
N GLU A 432 -14.93 -13.02 11.08
CA GLU A 432 -14.28 -12.88 12.38
C GLU A 432 -13.85 -11.43 12.62
N TYR A 433 -13.90 -10.96 13.87
CA TYR A 433 -13.39 -9.63 14.19
C TYR A 433 -11.91 -9.58 13.89
N SER A 434 -11.50 -8.52 13.21
CA SER A 434 -10.17 -8.37 12.63
C SER A 434 -9.85 -6.91 12.40
N PHE A 435 -8.56 -6.62 12.20
CA PHE A 435 -8.04 -5.27 12.00
C PHE A 435 -7.54 -5.13 10.56
N TYR A 436 -8.10 -4.17 9.82
CA TYR A 436 -7.78 -3.96 8.42
C TYR A 436 -6.97 -2.68 8.24
N LEU A 437 -5.72 -2.84 7.81
CA LEU A 437 -4.81 -1.73 7.49
C LEU A 437 -4.49 -1.77 6.01
N SER A 438 -4.43 -0.61 5.35
CA SER A 438 -4.04 -0.51 3.95
C SER A 438 -2.94 0.52 3.74
N PHE A 439 -1.94 0.18 2.93
CA PHE A 439 -0.97 1.15 2.41
C PHE A 439 -1.53 2.04 1.29
N SER A 440 -2.70 1.69 0.72
CA SER A 440 -3.34 2.39 -0.40
C SER A 440 -4.78 2.77 -0.05
N THR A 441 -5.06 4.08 0.03
CA THR A 441 -6.32 4.62 0.60
C THR A 441 -6.87 5.81 -0.21
N GLU A 442 -6.14 6.28 -1.24
CA GLU A 442 -6.60 7.42 -2.06
C GLU A 442 -7.85 7.07 -2.90
N LYS A 443 -7.96 5.82 -3.36
CA LYS A 443 -9.02 5.36 -4.27
C LYS A 443 -9.81 4.17 -3.75
N GLU A 444 -9.40 3.61 -2.61
CA GLU A 444 -9.97 2.38 -2.05
C GLU A 444 -10.43 2.62 -0.60
N PRO A 445 -11.45 1.89 -0.12
CA PRO A 445 -11.93 2.00 1.25
C PRO A 445 -10.85 1.65 2.28
N GLY A 446 -10.82 2.36 3.40
CA GLY A 446 -9.83 2.17 4.46
C GLY A 446 -9.28 3.47 5.06
N THR A 447 -8.83 3.38 6.30
CA THR A 447 -8.17 4.48 7.02
C THR A 447 -6.79 4.82 6.43
N ASN A 448 -6.44 6.11 6.40
CA ASN A 448 -5.12 6.59 5.97
C ASN A 448 -4.02 6.43 7.03
N ILE A 449 -4.29 5.72 8.14
CA ILE A 449 -3.39 5.66 9.29
C ILE A 449 -1.96 5.25 8.93
N LEU A 450 -1.76 4.23 8.10
CA LEU A 450 -0.41 3.79 7.74
C LEU A 450 0.36 4.86 6.97
N ARG A 451 -0.29 5.54 6.03
CA ARG A 451 0.34 6.63 5.27
C ARG A 451 0.75 7.78 6.18
N GLN A 452 -0.19 8.27 7.00
CA GLN A 452 0.05 9.34 7.97
C GLN A 452 1.19 8.99 8.92
N ALA A 453 1.25 7.73 9.30
CA ALA A 453 2.23 7.24 10.23
C ALA A 453 3.62 7.08 9.55
N ILE A 454 3.69 6.70 8.27
CA ILE A 454 4.92 6.73 7.45
C ILE A 454 5.42 8.17 7.26
N ASP A 455 4.52 9.09 6.93
CA ASP A 455 4.85 10.51 6.75
C ASP A 455 5.44 11.09 8.04
N ARG A 456 4.82 10.79 9.19
CA ARG A 456 5.37 11.19 10.50
C ARG A 456 6.75 10.59 10.76
N LEU A 457 6.99 9.32 10.42
CA LEU A 457 8.32 8.71 10.58
C LEU A 457 9.37 9.40 9.69
N ARG A 458 9.01 9.76 8.46
CA ARG A 458 9.88 10.50 7.53
C ARG A 458 10.19 11.89 8.08
N GLU A 459 9.17 12.63 8.53
CA GLU A 459 9.35 13.97 9.10
C GLU A 459 10.23 13.94 10.35
N THR A 460 10.00 12.96 11.24
CA THR A 460 10.72 12.88 12.52
C THR A 460 12.19 12.48 12.34
N HIS A 461 12.52 11.72 11.28
CA HIS A 461 13.83 11.07 11.17
C HIS A 461 14.58 11.32 9.86
N GLY A 462 13.98 11.99 8.89
CA GLY A 462 14.57 12.25 7.56
C GLY A 462 15.90 12.97 7.64
N GLN A 463 15.94 14.13 8.27
CA GLN A 463 17.19 14.92 8.43
C GLN A 463 18.27 14.13 9.18
N ARG A 464 17.89 13.37 10.22
CA ARG A 464 18.84 12.55 10.97
C ARG A 464 19.38 11.38 10.12
N TYR A 465 18.55 10.79 9.27
CA TYR A 465 18.97 9.74 8.34
C TYR A 465 19.99 10.28 7.33
N GLU A 466 19.67 11.39 6.67
CA GLU A 466 20.58 12.06 5.71
C GLU A 466 21.93 12.41 6.34
N ALA A 467 21.92 12.88 7.60
CA ALA A 467 23.13 13.22 8.33
C ALA A 467 24.02 12.02 8.72
N VAL A 468 23.49 10.79 8.73
CA VAL A 468 24.23 9.59 9.16
C VAL A 468 24.40 8.55 8.05
N GLU A 469 23.76 8.71 6.88
CA GLU A 469 23.75 7.71 5.80
C GLU A 469 25.17 7.33 5.32
N THR A 470 26.11 8.25 5.37
CA THR A 470 27.52 8.02 4.99
C THR A 470 28.40 7.52 6.14
N ASP A 471 27.91 7.57 7.39
CA ASP A 471 28.63 7.17 8.60
C ASP A 471 28.17 5.78 9.06
N GLY A 472 28.93 4.74 8.68
CA GLY A 472 28.56 3.35 8.96
C GLY A 472 28.22 3.03 10.43
N PRO A 473 29.03 3.44 11.43
CA PRO A 473 28.68 3.33 12.84
C PRO A 473 27.38 4.05 13.24
N ARG A 474 27.23 5.34 12.93
CA ARG A 474 26.03 6.12 13.33
C ARG A 474 24.77 5.65 12.61
N LEU A 475 24.89 5.18 11.37
CA LEU A 475 23.81 4.60 10.60
C LEU A 475 23.29 3.29 11.22
N ARG A 476 24.18 2.45 11.77
CA ARG A 476 23.77 1.23 12.47
C ARG A 476 23.00 1.55 13.74
N GLU A 477 23.48 2.50 14.53
CA GLU A 477 22.79 2.97 15.73
C GLU A 477 21.41 3.56 15.39
N PHE A 478 21.34 4.40 14.36
CA PHE A 478 20.07 4.93 13.85
C PHE A 478 19.09 3.80 13.52
N ARG A 479 19.53 2.81 12.72
CA ARG A 479 18.71 1.67 12.29
C ARG A 479 18.21 0.84 13.48
N ASP A 480 19.08 0.56 14.44
CA ASP A 480 18.70 -0.21 15.64
C ASP A 480 17.61 0.50 16.44
N GLN A 481 17.72 1.82 16.64
CA GLN A 481 16.69 2.61 17.30
C GLN A 481 15.35 2.57 16.55
N ARG A 482 15.38 2.57 15.20
CA ARG A 482 14.15 2.51 14.38
C ARG A 482 13.32 1.23 14.59
N LEU A 483 13.92 0.11 14.99
CA LEU A 483 13.15 -1.08 15.33
C LEU A 483 12.33 -0.89 16.62
N HIS A 484 12.86 -0.17 17.60
CA HIS A 484 12.13 0.18 18.81
C HIS A 484 10.97 1.13 18.50
N ASP A 485 11.21 2.13 17.66
CA ASP A 485 10.17 3.04 17.20
C ASP A 485 9.08 2.31 16.41
N MET A 486 9.46 1.36 15.54
CA MET A 486 8.53 0.52 14.78
C MET A 486 7.62 -0.31 15.68
N ARG A 487 8.16 -0.89 16.76
CA ARG A 487 7.35 -1.63 17.74
C ARG A 487 6.33 -0.72 18.40
N LYS A 488 6.76 0.42 18.94
CA LYS A 488 5.88 1.42 19.56
C LYS A 488 4.79 1.89 18.59
N PHE A 489 5.18 2.12 17.35
CA PHE A 489 4.32 2.53 16.25
C PHE A 489 3.19 1.52 15.97
N ILE A 490 3.54 0.24 15.81
CA ILE A 490 2.55 -0.81 15.57
C ILE A 490 1.64 -0.97 16.79
N SER A 491 2.19 -0.94 18.01
CA SER A 491 1.40 -1.04 19.25
C SER A 491 0.36 0.08 19.35
N ARG A 492 0.69 1.33 19.00
CA ARG A 492 -0.27 2.45 19.00
C ARG A 492 -1.39 2.24 17.98
N ILE A 493 -1.06 1.76 16.77
CA ILE A 493 -2.05 1.49 15.74
C ILE A 493 -3.00 0.38 16.19
N LEU A 494 -2.47 -0.75 16.64
CA LEU A 494 -3.27 -1.88 17.10
C LEU A 494 -4.10 -1.53 18.33
N LEU A 495 -3.61 -0.67 19.22
CA LEU A 495 -4.37 -0.17 20.35
C LEU A 495 -5.56 0.67 19.91
N ALA A 496 -5.40 1.55 18.92
CA ALA A 496 -6.52 2.31 18.36
C ALA A 496 -7.62 1.38 17.81
N PHE A 497 -7.24 0.33 17.06
CA PHE A 497 -8.18 -0.70 16.59
C PHE A 497 -8.86 -1.45 17.74
N ALA A 498 -8.10 -1.88 18.75
CA ALA A 498 -8.60 -2.64 19.89
C ALA A 498 -9.59 -1.81 20.72
N LEU A 499 -9.26 -0.56 21.03
CA LEU A 499 -10.16 0.35 21.74
C LEU A 499 -11.44 0.60 20.93
N GLY A 500 -11.32 0.77 19.61
CA GLY A 500 -12.46 0.89 18.72
C GLY A 500 -13.35 -0.34 18.70
N LEU A 501 -12.78 -1.54 18.62
CA LEU A 501 -13.57 -2.78 18.69
C LEU A 501 -14.28 -2.92 20.04
N ARG A 502 -13.60 -2.59 21.13
CA ARG A 502 -14.20 -2.64 22.48
C ARG A 502 -15.42 -1.71 22.55
N GLU A 503 -15.28 -0.49 22.05
CA GLU A 503 -16.37 0.47 22.03
C GLU A 503 -17.52 0.05 21.10
N TYR A 504 -17.20 -0.46 19.92
CA TYR A 504 -18.18 -1.02 18.99
C TYR A 504 -19.02 -2.14 19.65
N LEU A 505 -18.36 -3.11 20.30
CA LEU A 505 -19.04 -4.19 21.02
C LEU A 505 -19.93 -3.63 22.15
N ARG A 506 -19.44 -2.64 22.90
CA ARG A 506 -20.17 -1.99 24.00
C ARG A 506 -21.46 -1.31 23.53
N GLN A 507 -21.39 -0.55 22.43
CA GLN A 507 -22.52 0.21 21.92
C GLN A 507 -23.56 -0.65 21.21
N HIS A 508 -23.13 -1.61 20.39
CA HIS A 508 -24.05 -2.38 19.55
C HIS A 508 -24.52 -3.70 20.19
N ARG A 509 -23.83 -4.21 21.22
CA ARG A 509 -24.20 -5.42 21.98
C ARG A 509 -24.60 -6.57 21.04
N ASP A 510 -25.85 -7.04 21.11
CA ASP A 510 -26.38 -8.16 20.34
C ASP A 510 -26.41 -7.90 18.81
N LYS A 511 -26.32 -6.64 18.40
CA LYS A 511 -26.26 -6.23 16.98
C LYS A 511 -24.83 -6.14 16.45
N ALA A 512 -23.82 -6.24 17.32
CA ALA A 512 -22.45 -6.17 16.89
C ALA A 512 -22.12 -7.34 15.96
N SER A 513 -21.46 -7.06 14.84
CA SER A 513 -21.03 -8.09 13.89
C SER A 513 -19.64 -7.78 13.32
N PRO A 514 -18.86 -8.80 12.92
CA PRO A 514 -17.55 -8.58 12.29
C PRO A 514 -17.66 -7.72 11.03
N LYS A 515 -18.66 -7.99 10.18
CA LYS A 515 -18.97 -7.16 9.01
C LYS A 515 -19.25 -5.70 9.39
N GLY A 516 -20.06 -5.45 10.41
CA GLY A 516 -20.35 -4.09 10.86
C GLY A 516 -19.09 -3.35 11.31
N PHE A 517 -18.26 -3.99 12.13
CA PHE A 517 -16.98 -3.42 12.56
C PHE A 517 -16.02 -3.17 11.39
N LEU A 518 -15.94 -4.11 10.43
CA LEU A 518 -15.16 -3.92 9.20
C LEU A 518 -15.62 -2.67 8.42
N LEU A 519 -16.94 -2.50 8.25
CA LEU A 519 -17.46 -1.34 7.54
C LEU A 519 -17.11 -0.01 8.25
N PHE A 520 -17.13 0.02 9.58
CA PHE A 520 -16.64 1.19 10.34
C PHE A 520 -15.14 1.46 10.12
N GLN A 521 -14.32 0.43 9.93
CA GLN A 521 -12.88 0.60 9.61
C GLN A 521 -12.66 1.12 8.18
N LEU A 522 -13.53 0.76 7.23
CA LEU A 522 -13.37 1.07 5.80
C LEU A 522 -14.01 2.40 5.39
N VAL A 523 -15.19 2.69 5.93
CA VAL A 523 -16.05 3.81 5.49
C VAL A 523 -16.11 4.92 6.56
N GLY A 524 -15.89 4.57 7.83
CA GLY A 524 -16.05 5.50 8.96
C GLY A 524 -17.50 5.89 9.21
N ILE A 525 -17.71 6.97 9.97
CA ILE A 525 -19.03 7.58 10.24
C ILE A 525 -19.50 8.39 9.03
N SER A 526 -18.53 8.97 8.31
CA SER A 526 -18.71 9.76 7.09
C SER A 526 -17.38 9.85 6.34
N ALA A 527 -17.41 10.28 5.08
CA ALA A 527 -16.21 10.47 4.26
C ALA A 527 -15.17 11.45 4.86
N GLN A 528 -15.54 12.23 5.89
CA GLN A 528 -14.72 13.29 6.50
C GLN A 528 -14.14 12.94 7.88
N GLU A 529 -14.65 11.92 8.57
CA GLU A 529 -14.24 11.63 9.97
C GLU A 529 -13.62 10.23 10.12
N ASP A 530 -12.30 10.16 10.01
CA ASP A 530 -11.49 8.95 10.28
C ASP A 530 -11.24 8.81 11.79
N TRP A 531 -12.14 8.10 12.46
CA TRP A 531 -12.06 7.86 13.91
C TRP A 531 -10.74 7.19 14.30
N LEU A 532 -10.21 6.31 13.44
CA LEU A 532 -9.01 5.54 13.73
C LEU A 532 -7.79 6.45 13.78
N LEU A 533 -7.69 7.37 12.81
CA LEU A 533 -6.64 8.37 12.78
C LEU A 533 -6.73 9.33 13.97
N LYS A 534 -7.95 9.75 14.36
CA LYS A 534 -8.17 10.62 15.53
C LYS A 534 -7.77 9.93 16.83
N THR A 535 -8.23 8.71 17.05
CA THR A 535 -7.87 7.90 18.22
C THR A 535 -6.37 7.67 18.27
N TRP A 536 -5.74 7.30 17.15
CA TRP A 536 -4.29 7.15 17.09
C TRP A 536 -3.55 8.45 17.43
N GLY A 537 -4.08 9.60 17.01
CA GLY A 537 -3.57 10.92 17.38
C GLY A 537 -3.48 11.13 18.91
N CYS A 538 -4.49 10.70 19.67
CA CYS A 538 -4.48 10.76 21.14
C CYS A 538 -3.38 9.89 21.76
N LEU A 539 -2.97 8.81 21.08
CA LEU A 539 -1.96 7.86 21.57
C LEU A 539 -0.52 8.28 21.24
N LEU A 540 -0.33 9.35 20.46
CA LEU A 540 0.99 9.74 19.95
C LEU A 540 1.95 10.26 21.01
N SER A 541 1.45 10.69 22.17
CA SER A 541 2.30 11.12 23.29
C SER A 541 2.78 9.99 24.18
N LEU A 542 2.00 8.93 24.28
CA LEU A 542 2.21 7.92 25.31
C LEU A 542 3.55 7.18 25.17
N SER A 543 4.16 6.83 26.29
CA SER A 543 5.32 5.95 26.37
C SER A 543 5.04 4.59 25.73
N ARG A 544 6.08 3.86 25.36
CA ARG A 544 5.91 2.53 24.75
C ARG A 544 5.26 1.59 25.75
N GLU A 545 5.75 1.64 26.98
CA GLU A 545 5.34 0.81 28.10
C GLU A 545 3.84 1.01 28.40
N ALA A 546 3.37 2.26 28.48
CA ALA A 546 1.97 2.58 28.70
C ALA A 546 1.05 2.04 27.59
N VAL A 547 1.45 2.24 26.32
CA VAL A 547 0.68 1.75 25.16
C VAL A 547 0.61 0.22 25.15
N GLU A 548 1.72 -0.46 25.41
CA GLU A 548 1.77 -1.92 25.38
C GLU A 548 0.99 -2.56 26.53
N GLN A 549 1.09 -2.00 27.74
CA GLN A 549 0.28 -2.46 28.87
C GLN A 549 -1.21 -2.32 28.57
N LYS A 550 -1.65 -1.16 28.07
CA LYS A 550 -3.06 -0.95 27.70
C LYS A 550 -3.49 -1.86 26.55
N LEU A 551 -2.63 -2.07 25.55
CA LEU A 551 -2.90 -2.98 24.43
C LEU A 551 -3.11 -4.41 24.92
N GLN A 552 -2.22 -4.92 25.77
CA GLN A 552 -2.34 -6.27 26.31
C GLN A 552 -3.64 -6.44 27.11
N ALA A 553 -3.95 -5.49 28.00
CA ALA A 553 -5.18 -5.52 28.79
C ALA A 553 -6.44 -5.50 27.92
N THR A 554 -6.47 -4.61 26.91
CA THR A 554 -7.61 -4.45 26.00
C THR A 554 -7.78 -5.68 25.12
N VAL A 555 -6.70 -6.26 24.60
CA VAL A 555 -6.77 -7.46 23.77
C VAL A 555 -7.27 -8.66 24.58
N GLU A 556 -6.82 -8.84 25.83
CA GLU A 556 -7.29 -9.94 26.67
C GLU A 556 -8.77 -9.81 27.06
N GLU A 557 -9.26 -8.58 27.23
CA GLU A 557 -10.69 -8.29 27.33
C GLU A 557 -11.44 -8.70 26.04
N LEU A 558 -10.96 -8.26 24.88
CA LEU A 558 -11.58 -8.55 23.60
C LEU A 558 -11.61 -10.05 23.27
N ARG A 559 -10.55 -10.80 23.59
CA ARG A 559 -10.51 -12.27 23.40
C ARG A 559 -11.67 -12.94 24.13
N ARG A 560 -11.93 -12.53 25.37
CA ARG A 560 -13.05 -13.01 26.18
C ARG A 560 -14.40 -12.59 25.61
N LEU A 561 -14.55 -11.32 25.20
CA LEU A 561 -15.80 -10.80 24.64
C LEU A 561 -16.18 -11.42 23.28
N THR A 562 -15.18 -11.72 22.45
CA THR A 562 -15.39 -12.21 21.08
C THR A 562 -15.24 -13.73 20.94
N ASN A 563 -14.74 -14.40 21.97
CA ASN A 563 -14.35 -15.81 21.95
C ASN A 563 -13.36 -16.14 20.80
N GLN A 564 -12.37 -15.26 20.61
CA GLN A 564 -11.29 -15.43 19.63
C GLN A 564 -9.95 -15.58 20.33
N ASP A 565 -9.16 -16.59 19.94
CA ASP A 565 -7.81 -16.80 20.49
C ASP A 565 -6.81 -15.74 20.03
N PHE A 566 -6.99 -15.25 18.81
CA PHE A 566 -6.19 -14.21 18.18
C PHE A 566 -7.05 -13.40 17.20
N PHE A 567 -6.56 -12.22 16.84
CA PHE A 567 -7.19 -11.35 15.85
C PHE A 567 -6.40 -11.37 14.54
N ASN A 568 -7.08 -11.67 13.44
CA ASN A 568 -6.49 -11.49 12.12
C ASN A 568 -6.27 -9.99 11.87
N THR A 569 -5.06 -9.64 11.44
CA THR A 569 -4.66 -8.27 11.12
C THR A 569 -4.19 -8.24 9.68
N TYR A 570 -4.95 -7.60 8.81
CA TYR A 570 -4.66 -7.54 7.38
C TYR A 570 -3.83 -6.30 7.08
N LEU A 571 -2.72 -6.50 6.38
CA LEU A 571 -1.86 -5.43 5.87
C LEU A 571 -1.97 -5.44 4.35
N ASP A 572 -2.90 -4.65 3.83
CA ASP A 572 -3.20 -4.59 2.40
C ASP A 572 -2.27 -3.66 1.62
N GLU A 573 -2.04 -4.04 0.36
CA GLU A 573 -1.07 -3.43 -0.52
C GLU A 573 0.35 -3.37 0.09
N ALA A 574 0.71 -4.39 0.89
CA ALA A 574 1.97 -4.48 1.65
C ALA A 574 3.23 -4.38 0.78
N GLN A 575 3.16 -4.66 -0.53
CA GLN A 575 4.29 -4.39 -1.43
C GLN A 575 4.69 -2.90 -1.48
N ALA A 576 3.81 -1.98 -1.13
CA ALA A 576 4.14 -0.56 -0.99
C ALA A 576 5.21 -0.37 0.10
N GLY A 577 5.04 -1.01 1.26
CA GLY A 577 6.01 -1.01 2.35
C GLY A 577 7.40 -1.59 1.99
N MET A 578 7.54 -2.26 0.84
CA MET A 578 8.85 -2.73 0.32
C MET A 578 9.59 -1.67 -0.51
N ARG A 579 8.96 -0.53 -0.80
CA ARG A 579 9.56 0.62 -1.49
C ARG A 579 9.72 1.83 -0.57
N GLU A 580 9.10 1.77 0.61
CA GLU A 580 9.09 2.84 1.59
C GLU A 580 10.28 2.75 2.54
N MET A 581 10.86 3.91 2.86
CA MET A 581 11.94 4.06 3.85
C MET A 581 13.10 3.08 3.62
N ASP A 582 13.55 2.96 2.37
CA ASP A 582 14.68 2.08 2.06
C ASP A 582 15.92 2.52 2.84
N GLY A 583 16.65 1.55 3.39
CA GLY A 583 17.81 1.83 4.23
C GLY A 583 17.54 2.20 5.69
N TYR A 584 16.29 2.43 6.12
CA TYR A 584 15.97 2.90 7.48
C TYR A 584 16.01 1.81 8.55
N PHE A 585 15.76 0.56 8.18
CA PHE A 585 15.70 -0.55 9.11
C PHE A 585 16.91 -1.45 8.93
N PRO A 586 17.42 -2.09 9.99
CA PRO A 586 18.54 -2.98 9.84
C PRO A 586 18.05 -4.29 9.22
N SER A 587 18.93 -4.92 8.45
CA SER A 587 18.90 -6.36 8.18
C SER A 587 19.14 -7.16 9.47
N ARG A 588 18.90 -8.47 9.42
CA ARG A 588 19.02 -9.33 10.60
C ARG A 588 20.42 -9.33 11.22
N ASP A 589 21.46 -9.35 10.41
CA ASP A 589 22.87 -9.24 10.81
C ASP A 589 23.32 -7.78 11.03
N LYS A 590 22.41 -6.81 10.90
CA LYS A 590 22.63 -5.37 11.09
C LYS A 590 23.70 -4.78 10.15
N THR A 591 24.00 -5.46 9.04
CA THR A 591 25.04 -5.02 8.09
C THR A 591 24.48 -4.16 6.97
N GLU A 592 23.28 -4.50 6.49
CA GLU A 592 22.57 -3.81 5.40
C GLU A 592 21.34 -3.08 5.92
N GLY A 593 20.92 -2.04 5.20
CA GLY A 593 19.62 -1.42 5.36
C GLY A 593 18.50 -2.20 4.65
N ARG A 594 17.28 -2.06 5.15
CA ARG A 594 16.07 -2.71 4.67
C ARG A 594 14.88 -1.73 4.71
N PRO A 595 13.87 -1.93 3.85
CA PRO A 595 12.68 -1.07 3.79
C PRO A 595 11.71 -1.32 4.94
N LEU A 596 10.69 -0.46 5.03
CA LEU A 596 9.68 -0.41 6.08
C LEU A 596 9.05 -1.76 6.44
N LEU A 597 8.58 -2.52 5.43
CA LEU A 597 7.90 -3.79 5.68
C LEU A 597 8.81 -4.81 6.40
N ASN A 598 10.13 -4.74 6.17
CA ASN A 598 11.08 -5.58 6.88
C ASN A 598 11.14 -5.22 8.36
N GLY A 599 11.20 -3.92 8.67
CA GLY A 599 11.13 -3.42 10.05
C GLY A 599 9.85 -3.88 10.75
N LEU A 600 8.70 -3.78 10.06
CA LEU A 600 7.41 -4.23 10.58
C LEU A 600 7.42 -5.72 10.93
N VAL A 601 7.76 -6.58 9.96
CA VAL A 601 7.78 -8.04 10.17
C VAL A 601 8.77 -8.43 11.27
N ARG A 602 9.92 -7.76 11.34
CA ARG A 602 10.88 -7.98 12.41
C ARG A 602 10.34 -7.58 13.77
N SER A 603 9.44 -6.62 13.89
CA SER A 603 8.85 -6.25 15.19
C SER A 603 7.81 -7.26 15.68
N LEU A 604 7.26 -8.12 14.81
CA LEU A 604 6.16 -9.04 15.15
C LEU A 604 6.55 -10.21 16.08
N HIS A 605 7.85 -10.47 16.29
CA HIS A 605 8.32 -11.50 17.25
C HIS A 605 8.01 -11.12 18.69
N HIS A 606 7.76 -9.84 18.97
CA HIS A 606 7.62 -9.39 20.34
C HIS A 606 6.36 -9.99 20.99
N GLY A 607 6.45 -10.38 22.27
CA GLY A 607 5.37 -11.06 22.99
C GLY A 607 4.04 -10.30 23.01
N ILE A 608 4.10 -8.96 22.93
CA ILE A 608 2.91 -8.10 22.86
C ILE A 608 2.00 -8.40 21.67
N PHE A 609 2.54 -9.00 20.60
CA PHE A 609 1.79 -9.36 19.40
C PHE A 609 1.36 -10.84 19.34
N ALA A 610 1.43 -11.58 20.46
CA ALA A 610 1.10 -13.01 20.50
C ALA A 610 -0.35 -13.33 20.08
N HIS A 611 -1.28 -12.42 20.33
CA HIS A 611 -2.70 -12.58 20.01
C HIS A 611 -3.09 -11.96 18.65
N PHE A 612 -2.12 -11.79 17.75
CA PHE A 612 -2.32 -11.22 16.43
C PHE A 612 -1.77 -12.16 15.36
N HIS A 613 -2.50 -12.28 14.25
CA HIS A 613 -2.02 -12.95 13.05
C HIS A 613 -2.01 -11.99 11.87
N PHE A 614 -0.82 -11.67 11.35
CA PHE A 614 -0.63 -10.67 10.31
C PHE A 614 -0.72 -11.28 8.91
N ASN A 615 -1.73 -10.89 8.16
CA ASN A 615 -1.94 -11.32 6.79
C ASN A 615 -1.42 -10.23 5.83
N LEU A 616 -0.31 -10.50 5.15
CA LEU A 616 0.29 -9.57 4.18
C LEU A 616 -0.36 -9.78 2.80
N THR A 617 -1.04 -8.76 2.29
CA THR A 617 -1.76 -8.83 1.00
C THR A 617 -1.27 -7.76 0.04
N GLY A 618 -1.53 -7.95 -1.26
CA GLY A 618 -1.29 -6.92 -2.28
C GLY A 618 -0.58 -7.35 -3.57
N THR A 619 -0.77 -6.56 -4.61
CA THR A 619 -0.36 -6.90 -5.98
C THR A 619 1.12 -6.71 -6.22
N GLY A 620 1.86 -7.82 -6.25
CA GLY A 620 3.31 -7.81 -6.53
C GLY A 620 4.15 -8.46 -5.46
N LEU A 621 3.57 -8.85 -4.32
CA LEU A 621 4.14 -9.83 -3.40
C LEU A 621 4.40 -11.14 -4.14
N SER A 622 5.59 -11.23 -4.73
CA SER A 622 6.06 -12.38 -5.49
C SER A 622 6.83 -13.33 -4.60
N LEU A 623 7.07 -14.56 -5.08
CA LEU A 623 7.97 -15.52 -4.43
C LEU A 623 9.35 -14.92 -4.07
N ARG A 624 9.83 -13.91 -4.81
CA ARG A 624 11.11 -13.21 -4.53
C ARG A 624 11.01 -12.26 -3.33
N LEU A 625 9.85 -11.64 -3.11
CA LEU A 625 9.59 -10.76 -1.97
C LEU A 625 9.24 -11.57 -0.72
N SER A 626 8.54 -12.70 -0.88
CA SER A 626 8.44 -13.72 0.17
C SER A 626 9.82 -14.18 0.63
N GLN A 627 10.81 -14.37 -0.25
CA GLN A 627 12.19 -14.69 0.18
C GLN A 627 12.89 -13.59 0.98
N GLN A 628 12.55 -12.31 0.78
CA GLN A 628 13.08 -11.18 1.57
C GLN A 628 12.35 -11.03 2.92
N LEU A 629 11.09 -11.45 2.99
CA LEU A 629 10.35 -11.59 4.24
C LEU A 629 10.84 -12.81 5.00
N ASP A 630 11.07 -13.94 4.32
CA ASP A 630 11.71 -15.12 4.87
C ASP A 630 13.09 -14.76 5.42
N SER A 631 13.91 -13.92 4.77
CA SER A 631 15.21 -13.53 5.35
C SER A 631 15.10 -12.59 6.55
N ALA A 632 13.97 -11.89 6.71
CA ALA A 632 13.65 -11.12 7.91
C ALA A 632 13.29 -12.03 9.09
N VAL A 633 12.72 -13.21 8.79
CA VAL A 633 12.19 -14.18 9.75
C VAL A 633 13.14 -15.37 10.01
N GLU A 634 13.96 -15.75 9.03
CA GLU A 634 14.79 -16.96 9.06
C GLU A 634 15.90 -16.80 10.10
N GLU A 635 15.90 -17.66 11.11
CA GLU A 635 17.11 -17.99 11.83
C GLU A 635 18.14 -18.64 10.88
N GLY A 636 19.37 -18.11 10.86
CA GLY A 636 20.44 -18.58 10.00
C GLY A 636 20.58 -20.09 10.17
N ALA A 637 20.72 -20.81 9.05
CA ALA A 637 20.77 -22.27 9.08
C ALA A 637 22.05 -22.75 9.77
N GLY A 638 22.04 -22.82 11.09
CA GLY A 638 22.93 -23.68 11.85
C GLY A 638 22.61 -25.15 11.58
N PRO A 639 23.51 -26.06 11.99
CA PRO A 639 23.16 -27.48 12.06
C PRO A 639 21.95 -27.66 12.97
N ASP A 640 21.09 -28.64 12.67
CA ASP A 640 19.91 -28.90 13.50
C ASP A 640 20.34 -29.45 14.88
N HIS A 641 21.53 -30.07 14.95
CA HIS A 641 22.17 -30.47 16.19
C HIS A 641 23.70 -30.55 16.06
N ALA A 642 24.43 -30.31 17.14
CA ALA A 642 25.86 -30.56 17.22
C ALA A 642 26.21 -31.10 18.62
N SER A 643 26.95 -32.20 18.68
CA SER A 643 27.29 -32.89 19.93
C SER A 643 28.65 -33.58 19.84
N TYR A 644 29.25 -33.88 21.00
CA TYR A 644 30.46 -34.69 21.06
C TYR A 644 30.08 -36.17 21.16
N LEU A 645 30.74 -37.03 20.39
CA LEU A 645 30.59 -38.48 20.44
C LEU A 645 31.95 -39.13 20.75
N ARG A 646 31.92 -40.32 21.37
CA ARG A 646 33.12 -41.17 21.48
C ARG A 646 33.01 -42.34 20.50
N ILE A 647 34.05 -42.57 19.71
CA ILE A 647 34.16 -43.69 18.76
C ILE A 647 35.51 -44.36 19.03
N ALA A 648 35.50 -45.65 19.44
CA ALA A 648 36.72 -46.42 19.77
C ALA A 648 37.71 -45.62 20.65
N ASP A 649 37.20 -45.08 21.75
CA ASP A 649 37.86 -44.21 22.73
C ASP A 649 38.18 -42.76 22.32
N GLU A 650 38.06 -42.41 21.05
CA GLU A 650 38.41 -41.09 20.54
C GLU A 650 37.21 -40.14 20.56
N ARG A 651 37.43 -38.84 20.79
CA ARG A 651 36.36 -37.83 20.80
C ARG A 651 36.16 -37.23 19.41
N TRP A 652 34.90 -37.17 18.98
CA TRP A 652 34.48 -36.66 17.68
C TRP A 652 33.43 -35.57 17.85
N LEU A 653 33.45 -34.54 17.00
CA LEU A 653 32.37 -33.56 16.90
C LEU A 653 31.36 -34.03 15.85
N ALA A 654 30.18 -34.45 16.27
CA ALA A 654 29.09 -34.78 15.38
C ALA A 654 28.25 -33.54 15.06
N ILE A 655 28.05 -33.27 13.77
CA ILE A 655 27.23 -32.17 13.29
C ILE A 655 26.14 -32.75 12.39
N LEU A 656 24.88 -32.55 12.81
CA LEU A 656 23.71 -33.15 12.20
C LEU A 656 22.87 -32.09 11.46
N GLN A 657 22.43 -32.45 10.25
CA GLN A 657 21.35 -31.76 9.55
C GLN A 657 20.33 -32.78 9.05
N ALA A 658 19.10 -32.67 9.54
CA ALA A 658 17.94 -33.45 9.09
C ALA A 658 17.08 -32.63 8.13
N LYS A 659 16.44 -33.27 7.15
CA LYS A 659 15.50 -32.64 6.17
C LYS A 659 16.05 -31.36 5.53
N CYS A 660 17.02 -31.46 4.62
CA CYS A 660 17.58 -30.26 3.98
C CYS A 660 16.50 -29.35 3.38
N ARG A 661 16.68 -28.03 3.54
CA ARG A 661 15.74 -26.99 3.06
C ARG A 661 15.45 -27.17 1.56
N LYS A 662 14.24 -26.82 1.11
CA LYS A 662 13.84 -26.84 -0.33
C LYS A 662 14.79 -26.05 -1.25
N LYS A 663 15.58 -25.12 -0.71
CA LYS A 663 16.59 -24.31 -1.40
C LYS A 663 17.93 -25.05 -1.67
N VAL A 664 18.14 -26.23 -1.09
CA VAL A 664 19.38 -27.02 -1.28
C VAL A 664 19.26 -27.89 -2.53
N ARG A 665 19.81 -27.39 -3.64
CA ARG A 665 19.67 -28.00 -4.98
C ARG A 665 20.34 -29.37 -5.17
N ASN A 666 21.37 -29.71 -4.38
CA ASN A 666 22.12 -30.97 -4.51
C ASN A 666 22.89 -31.35 -3.23
N LYS A 667 23.42 -32.59 -3.19
CA LYS A 667 24.22 -33.16 -2.08
C LYS A 667 25.41 -32.27 -1.70
N ALA A 668 26.16 -31.75 -2.68
CA ALA A 668 27.33 -30.91 -2.42
C ALA A 668 26.96 -29.60 -1.69
N HIS A 669 25.85 -28.98 -2.06
CA HIS A 669 25.34 -27.79 -1.38
C HIS A 669 24.88 -28.10 0.05
N ALA A 670 24.24 -29.27 0.26
CA ALA A 670 23.82 -29.73 1.58
C ALA A 670 25.01 -29.96 2.53
N LEU A 671 26.04 -30.64 2.03
CA LEU A 671 27.27 -30.88 2.79
C LEU A 671 28.05 -29.59 3.07
N GLY A 672 27.89 -28.61 2.19
CA GLY A 672 28.38 -27.27 2.39
C GLY A 672 27.74 -26.53 3.57
N SER A 673 26.64 -26.98 4.19
CA SER A 673 26.12 -26.38 5.43
C SER A 673 26.69 -27.02 6.70
N LEU A 674 27.27 -28.22 6.60
CA LEU A 674 27.86 -28.98 7.71
C LEU A 674 29.39 -28.82 7.83
N ASN A 675 29.98 -27.89 7.06
CA ASN A 675 31.41 -27.67 7.06
C ASN A 675 31.76 -26.54 8.04
N ILE A 676 32.75 -26.76 8.92
CA ILE A 676 33.22 -25.73 9.86
C ILE A 676 33.62 -24.44 9.12
N ARG A 677 34.20 -24.55 7.91
CA ARG A 677 34.56 -23.38 7.08
C ARG A 677 33.35 -22.53 6.67
N THR A 678 32.15 -23.12 6.64
CA THR A 678 30.91 -22.48 6.21
C THR A 678 29.91 -22.27 7.36
N MET A 679 30.17 -22.77 8.58
CA MET A 679 29.33 -22.56 9.77
C MET A 679 29.16 -21.07 10.12
N TYR A 680 30.14 -20.23 9.75
CA TYR A 680 30.11 -18.78 9.95
C TYR A 680 29.80 -17.99 8.66
N ARG A 681 29.10 -18.61 7.71
CA ARG A 681 28.66 -17.94 6.47
C ARG A 681 27.61 -16.88 6.84
N GLY A 682 28.00 -15.61 6.74
CA GLY A 682 27.24 -14.45 7.24
C GLY A 682 28.05 -13.57 8.21
N VAL A 683 29.13 -14.10 8.79
CA VAL A 683 30.13 -13.30 9.51
C VAL A 683 31.08 -12.64 8.49
N LYS A 684 31.48 -11.38 8.74
CA LYS A 684 32.50 -10.66 7.96
C LYS A 684 33.74 -11.53 7.78
N GLU A 685 34.30 -11.52 6.58
CA GLU A 685 35.40 -12.42 6.20
C GLU A 685 36.61 -12.35 7.15
N SER A 686 36.98 -11.14 7.61
CA SER A 686 38.05 -10.94 8.59
C SER A 686 37.79 -11.63 9.94
N LYS A 687 36.54 -11.59 10.44
CA LYS A 687 36.13 -12.24 11.70
C LYS A 687 35.81 -13.73 11.53
N ARG A 688 35.56 -14.18 10.30
CA ARG A 688 35.28 -15.58 9.99
C ARG A 688 36.50 -16.44 10.27
N GLU A 689 37.67 -16.01 9.83
CA GLU A 689 38.91 -16.75 10.00
C GLU A 689 39.39 -16.74 11.46
N GLU A 690 39.10 -15.66 12.20
CA GLU A 690 39.34 -15.56 13.64
C GLU A 690 38.47 -16.56 14.44
N LYS A 691 37.14 -16.52 14.26
CA LYS A 691 36.21 -17.47 14.92
C LYS A 691 36.48 -18.92 14.55
N ARG A 692 36.90 -19.16 13.30
CA ARG A 692 37.32 -20.48 12.85
C ARG A 692 38.56 -20.96 13.61
N ARG A 693 39.58 -20.10 13.76
CA ARG A 693 40.79 -20.42 14.53
C ARG A 693 40.47 -20.68 16.00
N GLU A 694 39.61 -19.86 16.60
CA GLU A 694 39.13 -20.03 17.98
C GLU A 694 38.42 -21.38 18.17
N LEU A 695 37.41 -21.69 17.33
CA LEU A 695 36.70 -22.96 17.39
C LEU A 695 37.66 -24.15 17.19
N THR A 696 38.62 -24.01 16.26
CA THR A 696 39.60 -25.05 15.98
C THR A 696 40.53 -25.29 17.19
N SER A 697 40.98 -24.23 17.87
CA SER A 697 41.76 -24.35 19.12
C SER A 697 40.95 -25.06 20.20
N LEU A 698 39.70 -24.63 20.41
CA LEU A 698 38.80 -25.22 21.41
C LEU A 698 38.54 -26.71 21.17
N LEU A 699 38.41 -27.14 19.91
CA LEU A 699 38.24 -28.55 19.56
C LEU A 699 39.51 -29.35 19.84
N LYS A 700 40.69 -28.81 19.56
CA LYS A 700 41.98 -29.44 19.88
C LYS A 700 42.22 -29.55 21.38
N GLU A 701 41.97 -28.48 22.13
CA GLU A 701 42.06 -28.47 23.61
C GLU A 701 41.13 -29.51 24.23
N ARG A 702 39.98 -29.76 23.58
CA ARG A 702 39.04 -30.81 23.98
C ARG A 702 39.41 -32.20 23.45
N GLY A 703 40.56 -32.40 22.82
CA GLY A 703 41.01 -33.69 22.31
C GLY A 703 40.12 -34.27 21.22
N VAL A 704 39.46 -33.41 20.42
CA VAL A 704 38.62 -33.86 19.30
C VAL A 704 39.52 -34.28 18.16
N LYS A 705 39.45 -35.56 17.78
CA LYS A 705 40.24 -36.13 16.69
C LYS A 705 39.64 -35.83 15.32
N GLY A 706 38.31 -35.81 15.23
CA GLY A 706 37.61 -35.67 13.96
C GLY A 706 36.20 -35.09 14.06
N ILE A 707 35.63 -34.79 12.88
CA ILE A 707 34.30 -34.25 12.68
C ILE A 707 33.46 -35.27 11.93
N LEU A 708 32.34 -35.67 12.52
CA LEU A 708 31.34 -36.55 11.92
C LEU A 708 30.18 -35.70 11.36
N ARG A 709 30.05 -35.62 10.03
CA ARG A 709 28.97 -34.89 9.35
C ARG A 709 27.83 -35.83 9.02
N ILE A 710 26.66 -35.57 9.59
CA ILE A 710 25.48 -36.44 9.43
C ILE A 710 24.40 -35.67 8.68
N LEU A 711 24.02 -36.17 7.50
CA LEU A 711 22.96 -35.62 6.66
C LEU A 711 21.80 -36.62 6.54
N LEU A 712 20.63 -36.30 7.08
CA LEU A 712 19.48 -37.19 7.10
C LEU A 712 18.32 -36.67 6.25
N ALA A 713 17.69 -37.56 5.47
CA ALA A 713 16.46 -37.36 4.72
C ALA A 713 16.44 -36.12 3.79
N TYR A 714 17.53 -35.84 3.07
CA TYR A 714 17.58 -34.71 2.14
C TYR A 714 16.74 -34.97 0.85
N PRO A 715 16.05 -33.95 0.29
CA PRO A 715 14.96 -34.15 -0.67
C PRO A 715 15.40 -34.31 -2.14
N ALA A 716 16.68 -34.18 -2.47
CA ALA A 716 17.12 -34.23 -3.85
C ALA A 716 16.95 -35.66 -4.41
N GLU A 717 16.25 -35.80 -5.54
CA GLU A 717 16.36 -36.97 -6.41
C GLU A 717 17.82 -37.07 -6.85
N VAL A 718 18.59 -37.93 -6.18
CA VAL A 718 19.96 -38.16 -6.58
C VAL A 718 19.96 -39.30 -7.56
N ASN A 719 20.09 -38.98 -8.84
CA ASN A 719 20.48 -39.96 -9.84
C ASN A 719 21.76 -40.66 -9.31
N ALA A 720 21.74 -42.00 -9.21
CA ALA A 720 22.87 -42.78 -8.71
C ALA A 720 24.20 -42.45 -9.43
N ALA A 721 24.15 -42.09 -10.72
CA ALA A 721 25.30 -41.62 -11.49
C ALA A 721 25.87 -40.28 -10.97
N SER A 722 25.03 -39.36 -10.51
CA SER A 722 25.42 -38.10 -9.87
C SER A 722 26.03 -38.33 -8.48
N TYR A 723 25.57 -39.35 -7.76
CA TYR A 723 26.16 -39.76 -6.47
C TYR A 723 27.58 -40.31 -6.65
N ALA A 724 27.79 -41.20 -7.63
CA ALA A 724 29.11 -41.77 -7.92
C ALA A 724 30.10 -40.70 -8.42
N LEU A 725 29.69 -39.86 -9.38
CA LEU A 725 30.53 -38.80 -9.95
C LEU A 725 30.88 -37.69 -8.94
N SER A 726 29.96 -37.31 -8.05
CA SER A 726 30.25 -36.32 -7.01
C SER A 726 31.17 -36.86 -5.92
N THR A 727 31.08 -38.15 -5.60
CA THR A 727 31.91 -38.80 -4.58
C THR A 727 33.33 -39.05 -5.12
N LEU A 728 33.48 -39.44 -6.40
CA LEU A 728 34.78 -39.56 -7.09
C LEU A 728 35.49 -38.21 -7.26
N ARG A 729 34.76 -37.16 -7.69
CA ARG A 729 35.33 -35.80 -7.80
C ARG A 729 35.63 -35.17 -6.45
N GLN A 730 34.90 -35.55 -5.38
CA GLN A 730 35.22 -35.13 -4.02
C GLN A 730 36.42 -35.89 -3.46
N SER A 731 36.60 -37.19 -3.74
CA SER A 731 37.80 -37.91 -3.29
C SER A 731 39.07 -37.41 -4.00
N GLU A 732 38.99 -37.02 -5.27
CA GLU A 732 40.09 -36.36 -5.99
C GLU A 732 40.36 -34.95 -5.46
N ARG A 733 39.31 -34.14 -5.23
CA ARG A 733 39.48 -32.82 -4.59
C ARG A 733 39.90 -32.90 -3.13
N GLN A 734 39.51 -33.92 -2.39
CA GLN A 734 39.96 -34.15 -1.01
C GLN A 734 41.40 -34.67 -0.97
N ARG A 735 41.84 -35.45 -1.96
CA ARG A 735 43.27 -35.77 -2.14
C ARG A 735 44.09 -34.51 -2.47
N LEU A 736 43.59 -33.65 -3.35
CA LEU A 736 44.25 -32.38 -3.68
C LEU A 736 44.15 -31.32 -2.55
N GLN A 737 43.11 -31.38 -1.71
CA GLN A 737 42.94 -30.49 -0.53
C GLN A 737 43.58 -31.06 0.74
N ALA A 738 43.97 -32.34 0.77
CA ALA A 738 44.75 -32.90 1.87
C ALA A 738 46.17 -32.31 1.90
N GLU A 739 46.66 -31.81 0.76
CA GLU A 739 47.91 -31.04 0.69
C GLU A 739 47.77 -29.61 1.28
N GLU A 740 46.54 -29.12 1.49
CA GLU A 740 46.25 -27.84 2.18
C GLU A 740 45.42 -28.05 3.47
N GLY A 741 46.03 -28.67 4.47
CA GLY A 741 45.74 -28.44 5.90
C GLY A 741 44.29 -28.61 6.35
N ASN A 742 43.70 -29.80 6.22
CA ASN A 742 42.54 -30.16 7.03
C ASN A 742 43.00 -30.64 8.40
N GLU A 743 42.75 -29.83 9.44
CA GLU A 743 43.24 -30.06 10.81
C GLU A 743 42.50 -31.17 11.59
N PHE A 744 41.39 -31.70 11.06
CA PHE A 744 40.61 -32.78 11.68
C PHE A 744 40.24 -33.84 10.64
N GLU A 745 40.17 -35.11 11.05
CA GLU A 745 39.59 -36.17 10.24
C GLU A 745 38.10 -35.88 9.99
N VAL A 746 37.63 -36.01 8.75
CA VAL A 746 36.22 -35.78 8.43
C VAL A 746 35.57 -37.06 7.94
N VAL A 747 34.63 -37.58 8.72
CA VAL A 747 33.78 -38.71 8.34
C VAL A 747 32.40 -38.18 7.99
N GLN A 748 31.79 -38.71 6.93
CA GLN A 748 30.52 -38.20 6.44
C GLN A 748 29.51 -39.32 6.22
N LEU A 749 28.35 -39.18 6.84
CA LEU A 749 27.20 -40.08 6.71
C LEU A 749 26.04 -39.33 6.03
N CYS A 750 25.50 -39.90 4.95
CA CYS A 750 24.42 -39.29 4.19
C CYS A 750 23.32 -40.30 3.88
N ILE A 751 22.12 -40.05 4.41
CA ILE A 751 20.92 -40.84 4.14
C ILE A 751 19.97 -39.95 3.34
N SER A 752 19.68 -40.33 2.08
CA SER A 752 18.71 -39.61 1.25
C SER A 752 17.29 -39.86 1.73
N LYS A 753 16.34 -38.98 1.37
CA LYS A 753 14.92 -39.20 1.67
C LYS A 753 14.40 -40.53 1.10
N SER A 754 14.84 -40.92 -0.10
CA SER A 754 14.46 -42.18 -0.74
C SER A 754 14.99 -43.41 0.03
N ASN A 755 16.15 -43.30 0.65
CA ASN A 755 16.80 -44.43 1.32
C ASN A 755 16.50 -44.48 2.82
N ALA A 756 15.90 -43.42 3.38
CA ALA A 756 15.59 -43.30 4.80
C ALA A 756 14.83 -44.51 5.36
N GLN A 757 13.93 -45.10 4.58
CA GLN A 757 13.17 -46.29 5.01
C GLN A 757 14.00 -47.55 5.26
N HIS A 758 15.18 -47.65 4.65
CA HIS A 758 16.06 -48.82 4.77
C HIS A 758 17.00 -48.71 5.97
N PHE A 759 17.29 -47.49 6.41
CA PHE A 759 18.29 -47.23 7.46
C PHE A 759 17.68 -46.69 8.75
N LEU A 760 16.40 -46.33 8.74
CA LEU A 760 15.72 -45.73 9.87
C LEU A 760 14.38 -46.43 10.11
N THR A 761 14.14 -46.77 11.37
CA THR A 761 12.86 -47.34 11.83
C THR A 761 11.71 -46.36 11.60
N ALA A 762 10.47 -46.85 11.67
CA ALA A 762 9.30 -45.97 11.54
C ALA A 762 9.26 -44.89 12.63
N ASN A 763 9.68 -45.21 13.86
CA ASN A 763 9.73 -44.25 14.97
C ASN A 763 10.84 -43.21 14.77
N GLU A 764 12.03 -43.62 14.33
CA GLU A 764 13.11 -42.67 14.00
C GLU A 764 12.74 -41.78 12.82
N ARG A 765 12.04 -42.30 11.80
CA ARG A 765 11.51 -41.48 10.71
C ARG A 765 10.47 -40.48 11.20
N ARG A 766 9.56 -40.88 12.10
CA ARG A 766 8.63 -39.96 12.77
C ARG A 766 9.36 -38.89 13.59
N HIS A 767 10.41 -39.28 14.30
CA HIS A 767 11.25 -38.35 15.09
C HIS A 767 12.04 -37.39 14.20
N LEU A 768 12.59 -37.87 13.07
CA LEU A 768 13.14 -37.01 12.01
C LEU A 768 12.11 -36.11 11.37
N ASP A 769 10.86 -36.58 11.28
CA ASP A 769 9.77 -35.74 10.83
C ASP A 769 9.49 -34.60 11.81
N CYS A 770 9.70 -34.79 13.12
CA CYS A 770 9.66 -33.74 14.14
C CYS A 770 10.75 -32.67 13.97
N PHE A 771 11.94 -33.03 13.47
CA PHE A 771 13.03 -32.06 13.29
C PHE A 771 12.73 -30.97 12.26
N LYS A 772 11.82 -31.19 11.29
CA LYS A 772 11.28 -30.17 10.33
C LYS A 772 9.86 -30.48 9.87
N GLY A 773 8.97 -30.66 10.84
CA GLY A 773 7.57 -30.24 10.75
C GLY A 773 7.38 -28.79 11.22
N VAL A 774 8.50 -28.08 11.39
CA VAL A 774 8.69 -26.65 11.70
C VAL A 774 9.21 -25.96 10.44
#